data_AF-K3VXJ3-F1
#
_entry.id   AF-K3VXJ3-F1
#
_cell.length_a   1.000
_cell.length_b   1.000
_cell.length_c   1.000
_cell.angle_alpha   90.00
_cell.angle_beta   90.00
_cell.angle_gamma   90.00
#
_symmetry.space_group_name_H-M   'P 1'
#
loop_
_entity.id
_entity.type
_entity.pdbx_description
1 polymer ?
#
loop_
_entity_poly.entity_id
_entity_poly.type
_entity_poly.pdbx_seq_one_letter_code
_entity_poly.pdbx_strand_id
1 'polypeptide(L)'
;MAAAIVNGIQSQGFAACAKHFVCNDSETQRRYYNVDESSHGRTLREIYLAAWSFLLQRSNPAGVMTAYNKVNGTFCCDSKDLIHDVLRGEWDYKGIVMSDWFGTRSTVESMMAGVDVEMPVPIFRGQKLITAIKNGEVSQDCIDASVSRLLDLRNRTKGAQSVTSMTSEIIPSTNNVALRLAHEGIVLLKNENKALPLQSLHDLKVAVVGEYAKKAVFTGGGSASCNPQYRQVPLDLLRKAFPRTESVSYASGVLMRRIIPIVSPEIITTDQGQKGVEISFFNAGCDHPFLTETLEKATINLMTRTKPGLVLAGSHIKMTGNLVPKTTGTHILALRHSGSFTVEVDGITIFTGDAPDITTEQFLFNLRKLESRIEVPMEAGKSYRISVNMNSRKLVVGEPTPHGLTLAFEEEYHESQAIQEAVDVAKSSDITIIYAGRSEQCESEGFDLEEITLPYNQVAMIKKVAAASRKTVVLLHCGNPIDIDSFVGDVDAFVNMHFPGQEGPQAMVDILTGKVNPSGRLTATWFKTLQDWPSFGNFPAKKDGDGSFVIKYAEGLSIGYRAPVPAAQIQFPFGHGLSYTSFSYANLRINLDKSSMASVLKVSVSVTNIGSAFGKNVVQVYISPPERTVDWRPSRELKEFTKISLCPGETKNISIDLDVTTFNSYWCESSRAWVVDGGEYSVEVGNQRIAFVI
;
A
#
# COMPACT_ATOMS: atom_id res chain seq x y z
N MET A 1 -3.56 -15.98 1.08
CA MET A 1 -3.29 -15.10 -0.08
C MET A 1 -1.83 -15.19 -0.54
N ALA A 2 -0.84 -14.85 0.30
CA ALA A 2 0.57 -14.82 -0.09
C ALA A 2 1.06 -16.14 -0.73
N ALA A 3 0.72 -17.30 -0.15
CA ALA A 3 1.07 -18.61 -0.72
C ALA A 3 0.56 -18.82 -2.15
N ALA A 4 -0.68 -18.38 -2.45
CA ALA A 4 -1.24 -18.49 -3.80
C ALA A 4 -0.50 -17.59 -4.80
N ILE A 5 -0.08 -16.39 -4.38
CA ILE A 5 0.73 -15.48 -5.21
C ILE A 5 2.10 -16.11 -5.49
N VAL A 6 2.77 -16.62 -4.46
CA VAL A 6 4.07 -17.32 -4.59
C VAL A 6 3.96 -18.48 -5.57
N ASN A 7 2.98 -19.37 -5.37
CA ASN A 7 2.79 -20.52 -6.25
C ASN A 7 2.48 -20.09 -7.69
N GLY A 8 1.68 -19.03 -7.87
CA GLY A 8 1.38 -18.45 -9.18
C GLY A 8 2.64 -17.94 -9.89
N ILE A 9 3.44 -17.10 -9.24
CA ILE A 9 4.70 -16.56 -9.79
C ILE A 9 5.66 -17.69 -10.15
N GLN A 10 5.86 -18.64 -9.23
CA GLN A 10 6.84 -19.72 -9.41
C GLN A 10 6.41 -20.77 -10.43
N SER A 11 5.10 -20.96 -10.65
CA SER A 11 4.61 -21.81 -11.73
C SER A 11 5.02 -21.32 -13.12
N GLN A 12 5.35 -20.03 -13.25
CA GLN A 12 5.83 -19.42 -14.49
C GLN A 12 7.37 -19.41 -14.60
N GLY A 13 8.09 -20.05 -13.65
CA GLY A 13 9.55 -20.14 -13.63
C GLY A 13 10.28 -18.96 -12.96
N PHE A 14 9.56 -17.92 -12.51
CA PHE A 14 10.15 -16.80 -11.77
C PHE A 14 10.28 -17.11 -10.28
N ALA A 15 11.29 -16.54 -9.61
CA ALA A 15 11.40 -16.64 -8.14
C ALA A 15 10.51 -15.60 -7.44
N ALA A 16 9.74 -16.04 -6.45
CA ALA A 16 9.05 -15.13 -5.55
C ALA A 16 9.90 -14.87 -4.30
N CYS A 17 9.91 -13.61 -3.83
CA CYS A 17 10.55 -13.21 -2.58
C CYS A 17 9.50 -12.65 -1.62
N ALA A 18 9.25 -13.35 -0.51
CA ALA A 18 8.30 -12.91 0.50
C ALA A 18 8.94 -11.90 1.45
N LYS A 19 8.23 -10.81 1.80
CA LYS A 19 8.78 -9.70 2.59
C LYS A 19 7.74 -9.03 3.50
N HIS A 20 8.12 -8.38 4.62
CA HIS A 20 9.47 -8.30 5.21
C HIS A 20 9.49 -9.10 6.52
N PHE A 21 10.45 -10.02 6.66
CA PHE A 21 10.54 -10.97 7.78
C PHE A 21 11.38 -10.38 8.93
N VAL A 22 10.80 -9.94 10.05
CA VAL A 22 9.37 -9.86 10.39
C VAL A 22 9.11 -8.57 11.17
N CYS A 23 7.84 -8.22 11.39
CA CYS A 23 7.42 -7.09 12.22
C CYS A 23 7.80 -5.71 11.69
N ASN A 24 7.94 -5.59 10.36
CA ASN A 24 8.03 -4.29 9.70
C ASN A 24 6.63 -3.68 9.53
N ASP A 25 5.94 -3.39 10.63
CA ASP A 25 4.52 -3.00 10.61
C ASP A 25 4.32 -1.48 10.61
N SER A 26 5.38 -0.70 10.83
CA SER A 26 5.41 0.77 10.80
C SER A 26 6.55 1.24 9.91
N GLU A 27 6.33 2.32 9.16
CA GLU A 27 7.38 2.96 8.38
C GLU A 27 8.18 3.99 9.21
N THR A 28 7.57 4.55 10.26
CA THR A 28 8.20 5.52 11.17
C THR A 28 9.41 4.90 11.85
N GLN A 29 10.61 5.38 11.50
CA GLN A 29 11.87 4.91 12.07
C GLN A 29 12.11 3.40 11.87
N ARG A 30 11.59 2.81 10.79
CA ARG A 30 11.69 1.37 10.49
C ARG A 30 13.08 0.77 10.48
N ARG A 31 14.08 1.62 10.29
CA ARG A 31 15.50 1.25 10.31
C ARG A 31 16.10 1.15 11.71
N TYR A 32 15.40 1.60 12.74
CA TYR A 32 15.95 1.78 14.07
C TYR A 32 15.07 1.23 15.18
N TYR A 33 13.75 1.16 14.99
CA TYR A 33 12.89 0.74 16.08
C TYR A 33 13.11 -0.72 16.47
N ASN A 34 12.81 -0.99 17.73
CA ASN A 34 12.70 -2.32 18.28
C ASN A 34 11.23 -2.68 18.54
N VAL A 35 10.83 -3.86 18.09
CA VAL A 35 9.58 -4.47 18.55
C VAL A 35 9.90 -5.22 19.83
N ASP A 36 9.28 -4.77 20.92
CA ASP A 36 9.44 -5.34 22.26
C ASP A 36 8.54 -6.58 22.42
N GLU A 37 8.88 -7.64 21.69
CA GLU A 37 8.18 -8.92 21.71
C GLU A 37 9.16 -10.05 21.39
N SER A 38 9.07 -11.16 22.13
CA SER A 38 9.97 -12.30 22.00
C SER A 38 9.67 -13.13 20.74
N SER A 39 10.71 -13.75 20.16
CA SER A 39 10.57 -14.75 19.09
C SER A 39 9.70 -15.95 19.51
N HIS A 40 9.62 -16.21 20.81
CA HIS A 40 8.76 -17.22 21.43
C HIS A 40 7.58 -16.62 22.18
N GLY A 41 7.33 -15.32 22.00
CA GLY A 41 6.17 -14.65 22.54
C GLY A 41 4.91 -15.06 21.79
N ARG A 42 3.80 -15.18 22.52
CA ARG A 42 2.52 -15.66 22.01
C ARG A 42 2.00 -14.75 20.90
N THR A 43 2.07 -13.44 21.08
CA THR A 43 1.64 -12.46 20.07
C THR A 43 2.40 -12.64 18.76
N LEU A 44 3.73 -12.76 18.84
CA LEU A 44 4.56 -12.94 17.67
C LEU A 44 4.22 -14.24 16.95
N ARG A 45 4.08 -15.34 17.69
CA ARG A 45 3.82 -16.67 17.14
C ARG A 45 2.43 -16.81 16.51
N GLU A 46 1.41 -16.21 17.11
CA GLU A 46 0.01 -16.36 16.66
C GLU A 46 -0.46 -15.29 15.67
N ILE A 47 0.21 -14.14 15.58
CA ILE A 47 -0.17 -13.06 14.66
C ILE A 47 0.86 -12.88 13.55
N TYR A 48 2.08 -12.50 13.91
CA TYR A 48 3.06 -11.99 12.95
C TYR A 48 3.80 -13.13 12.23
N LEU A 49 4.36 -14.09 12.98
CA LEU A 49 4.99 -15.30 12.45
C LEU A 49 3.96 -16.31 11.93
N ALA A 50 2.72 -16.32 12.44
CA ALA A 50 1.66 -17.20 11.93
C ALA A 50 1.42 -17.03 10.43
N ALA A 51 1.43 -15.78 9.94
CA ALA A 51 1.28 -15.50 8.52
C ALA A 51 2.43 -16.10 7.67
N TRP A 52 3.66 -16.09 8.20
CA TRP A 52 4.84 -16.69 7.56
C TRP A 52 4.81 -18.21 7.61
N SER A 53 4.46 -18.78 8.76
CA SER A 53 4.31 -20.23 8.90
C SER A 53 3.28 -20.77 7.92
N PHE A 54 2.11 -20.13 7.83
CA PHE A 54 1.06 -20.49 6.88
C PHE A 54 1.49 -20.32 5.41
N LEU A 55 2.25 -19.26 5.12
CA LEU A 55 2.85 -19.05 3.80
C LEU A 55 3.76 -20.24 3.42
N LEU A 56 4.67 -20.65 4.31
CA LEU A 56 5.67 -21.69 4.05
C LEU A 56 5.08 -23.11 4.06
N GLN A 57 4.01 -23.35 4.82
CA GLN A 57 3.29 -24.63 4.77
C GLN A 57 2.57 -24.85 3.43
N ARG A 58 2.08 -23.77 2.80
CA ARG A 58 1.27 -23.84 1.57
C ARG A 58 2.02 -23.42 0.30
N SER A 59 3.27 -22.99 0.42
CA SER A 59 4.12 -22.60 -0.70
C SER A 59 5.59 -22.67 -0.30
N ASN A 60 6.49 -22.71 -1.28
CA ASN A 60 7.93 -22.71 -1.04
C ASN A 60 8.58 -21.54 -1.78
N PRO A 61 8.50 -20.30 -1.25
CA PRO A 61 9.09 -19.14 -1.89
C PRO A 61 10.59 -19.34 -2.09
N ALA A 62 11.13 -18.89 -3.20
CA ALA A 62 12.54 -19.02 -3.50
C ALA A 62 13.41 -18.09 -2.64
N GLY A 63 12.82 -16.98 -2.17
CA GLY A 63 13.47 -16.03 -1.27
C GLY A 63 12.57 -15.52 -0.14
N VAL A 64 13.20 -15.17 0.98
CA VAL A 64 12.63 -14.38 2.07
C VAL A 64 13.50 -13.14 2.25
N MET A 65 12.90 -11.98 2.38
CA MET A 65 13.60 -10.72 2.65
C MET A 65 13.43 -10.34 4.11
N THR A 66 14.53 -10.09 4.82
CA THR A 66 14.48 -9.66 6.22
C THR A 66 14.00 -8.22 6.33
N ALA A 67 13.35 -7.91 7.43
CA ALA A 67 12.90 -6.58 7.78
C ALA A 67 14.05 -5.66 8.22
N TYR A 68 13.80 -4.35 8.17
CA TYR A 68 14.75 -3.32 8.60
C TYR A 68 14.92 -3.24 10.11
N ASN A 69 13.85 -3.49 10.86
CA ASN A 69 13.75 -3.22 12.29
C ASN A 69 14.42 -4.31 13.14
N LYS A 70 14.42 -4.06 14.45
CA LYS A 70 14.76 -5.05 15.46
C LYS A 70 13.51 -5.74 15.99
N VAL A 71 13.70 -6.97 16.45
CA VAL A 71 12.74 -7.71 17.29
C VAL A 71 13.52 -8.19 18.51
N ASN A 72 12.99 -7.92 19.69
CA ASN A 72 13.61 -8.26 20.98
C ASN A 72 15.10 -7.86 21.09
N GLY A 73 15.45 -6.67 20.59
CA GLY A 73 16.78 -6.07 20.70
C GLY A 73 17.74 -6.37 19.54
N THR A 74 17.45 -7.35 18.67
CA THR A 74 18.32 -7.73 17.55
C THR A 74 17.71 -7.37 16.21
N PHE A 75 18.52 -6.81 15.29
CA PHE A 75 18.07 -6.56 13.93
C PHE A 75 17.63 -7.85 13.26
N CYS A 76 16.55 -7.81 12.46
CA CYS A 76 16.04 -9.02 11.82
C CYS A 76 17.09 -9.71 10.94
N CYS A 77 18.00 -8.95 10.30
CA CYS A 77 19.09 -9.52 9.50
C CYS A 77 20.20 -10.20 10.33
N ASP A 78 20.31 -9.89 11.62
CA ASP A 78 21.35 -10.43 12.53
C ASP A 78 20.79 -11.48 13.49
N SER A 79 19.47 -11.75 13.46
CA SER A 79 18.79 -12.59 14.43
C SER A 79 18.89 -14.08 14.10
N LYS A 80 19.71 -14.81 14.87
CA LYS A 80 19.74 -16.28 14.83
C LYS A 80 18.41 -16.88 15.26
N ASP A 81 17.79 -16.35 16.31
CA ASP A 81 16.49 -16.82 16.79
C ASP A 81 15.44 -16.81 15.68
N LEU A 82 15.34 -15.74 14.90
CA LEU A 82 14.36 -15.65 13.81
C LEU A 82 14.76 -16.45 12.57
N ILE A 83 16.00 -16.31 12.11
CA ILE A 83 16.42 -16.91 10.83
C ILE A 83 16.87 -18.36 11.05
N HIS A 84 17.86 -18.59 11.90
CA HIS A 84 18.43 -19.91 12.11
C HIS A 84 17.46 -20.82 12.86
N ASP A 85 16.94 -20.40 14.01
CA ASP A 85 16.16 -21.31 14.88
C ASP A 85 14.73 -21.48 14.37
N VAL A 86 14.00 -20.39 14.10
CA VAL A 86 12.61 -20.49 13.61
C VAL A 86 12.55 -20.84 12.12
N LEU A 87 13.10 -19.99 11.25
CA LEU A 87 12.91 -20.14 9.81
C LEU A 87 13.62 -21.39 9.25
N ARG A 88 14.89 -21.64 9.62
CA ARG A 88 15.63 -22.83 9.16
C ARG A 88 15.41 -24.05 10.03
N GLY A 89 15.39 -23.89 11.36
CA GLY A 89 15.29 -25.00 12.30
C GLY A 89 13.87 -25.55 12.39
N GLU A 90 12.93 -24.75 12.87
CA GLU A 90 11.55 -25.19 13.12
C GLU A 90 10.75 -25.39 11.81
N TRP A 91 10.90 -24.49 10.83
CA TRP A 91 10.09 -24.52 9.60
C TRP A 91 10.81 -25.15 8.40
N ASP A 92 12.06 -25.59 8.59
CA ASP A 92 12.86 -26.27 7.56
C ASP A 92 12.99 -25.50 6.23
N TYR A 93 12.92 -24.16 6.25
CA TYR A 93 12.95 -23.37 5.02
C TYR A 93 14.30 -23.52 4.29
N LYS A 94 14.26 -23.74 2.97
CA LYS A 94 15.46 -23.99 2.14
C LYS A 94 15.85 -22.90 1.15
N GLY A 95 14.94 -21.95 0.85
CA GLY A 95 15.21 -20.87 -0.10
C GLY A 95 16.23 -19.85 0.42
N ILE A 96 16.58 -18.85 -0.38
CA ILE A 96 17.54 -17.84 0.08
C ILE A 96 16.91 -16.89 1.10
N VAL A 97 17.74 -16.28 1.94
CA VAL A 97 17.39 -15.11 2.75
C VAL A 97 18.22 -13.93 2.28
N MET A 98 17.57 -12.79 2.03
CA MET A 98 18.23 -11.54 1.63
C MET A 98 17.90 -10.41 2.59
N SER A 99 18.78 -9.42 2.69
CA SER A 99 18.42 -8.17 3.35
C SER A 99 17.46 -7.34 2.50
N ASP A 100 16.66 -6.49 3.14
CA ASP A 100 16.12 -5.31 2.46
C ASP A 100 17.27 -4.36 2.05
N TRP A 101 16.98 -3.33 1.25
CA TRP A 101 17.95 -2.41 0.67
C TRP A 101 18.68 -1.61 1.75
N PHE A 102 19.98 -1.83 1.91
CA PHE A 102 20.77 -1.26 3.01
C PHE A 102 20.25 -1.68 4.40
N GLY A 103 19.60 -2.85 4.47
CA GLY A 103 19.07 -3.47 5.68
C GLY A 103 20.07 -4.34 6.43
N THR A 104 21.20 -4.72 5.82
CA THR A 104 22.29 -5.41 6.52
C THR A 104 22.97 -4.48 7.53
N ARG A 105 23.24 -4.99 8.74
CA ARG A 105 23.83 -4.20 9.84
C ARG A 105 25.20 -4.67 10.31
N SER A 106 25.59 -5.89 9.94
CA SER A 106 26.86 -6.45 10.36
C SER A 106 27.47 -7.38 9.32
N THR A 107 28.75 -7.72 9.49
CA THR A 107 29.45 -8.70 8.65
C THR A 107 29.28 -10.12 9.17
N VAL A 108 29.58 -10.37 10.45
CA VAL A 108 29.69 -11.72 11.00
C VAL A 108 28.33 -12.23 11.46
N GLU A 109 27.62 -11.47 12.28
CA GLU A 109 26.33 -11.84 12.86
C GLU A 109 25.29 -12.12 11.78
N SER A 110 25.17 -11.25 10.77
CA SER A 110 24.28 -11.49 9.62
C SER A 110 24.64 -12.75 8.84
N MET A 111 25.94 -13.11 8.75
CA MET A 111 26.37 -14.35 8.08
C MET A 111 25.92 -15.56 8.88
N MET A 112 26.20 -15.52 10.19
CA MET A 112 25.91 -16.61 11.11
C MET A 112 24.42 -16.78 11.39
N ALA A 113 23.62 -15.72 11.23
CA ALA A 113 22.15 -15.79 11.26
C ALA A 113 21.58 -16.49 10.01
N GLY A 114 22.28 -16.39 8.86
CA GLY A 114 21.90 -17.06 7.62
C GLY A 114 21.35 -16.13 6.53
N VAL A 115 21.73 -14.84 6.53
CA VAL A 115 21.46 -13.93 5.41
C VAL A 115 22.42 -14.22 4.27
N ASP A 116 21.89 -14.78 3.19
CA ASP A 116 22.63 -15.23 2.02
C ASP A 116 23.02 -14.06 1.08
N VAL A 117 22.21 -13.01 0.99
CA VAL A 117 22.44 -11.85 0.10
C VAL A 117 22.32 -10.51 0.85
N GLU A 118 23.35 -9.67 0.72
CA GLU A 118 23.28 -8.25 1.08
C GLU A 118 22.78 -7.43 -0.12
N MET A 119 21.74 -6.63 0.10
CA MET A 119 21.17 -5.74 -0.91
C MET A 119 21.45 -4.25 -0.59
N PRO A 120 21.62 -3.38 -1.59
CA PRO A 120 21.77 -3.68 -3.01
C PRO A 120 23.23 -3.84 -3.48
N VAL A 121 24.19 -3.40 -2.66
CA VAL A 121 25.63 -3.36 -2.99
C VAL A 121 26.44 -3.82 -1.78
N PRO A 122 27.64 -4.38 -1.97
CA PRO A 122 28.44 -4.91 -0.87
C PRO A 122 29.03 -3.79 0.00
N ILE A 123 28.49 -3.60 1.21
CA ILE A 123 29.05 -2.76 2.28
C ILE A 123 29.69 -3.64 3.35
N PHE A 124 29.06 -4.78 3.66
CA PHE A 124 29.51 -5.75 4.66
C PHE A 124 30.07 -7.03 4.02
N ARG A 125 29.54 -7.47 2.88
CA ARG A 125 29.88 -8.73 2.19
C ARG A 125 31.04 -8.63 1.21
N GLY A 126 31.76 -7.49 1.20
CA GLY A 126 32.99 -7.29 0.43
C GLY A 126 34.24 -7.68 1.22
N GLN A 127 35.22 -6.77 1.24
CA GLN A 127 36.51 -6.99 1.91
C GLN A 127 36.38 -7.34 3.41
N LYS A 128 35.35 -6.79 4.09
CA LYS A 128 35.09 -7.09 5.51
C LYS A 128 34.82 -8.58 5.74
N LEU A 129 33.99 -9.21 4.90
CA LEU A 129 33.70 -10.64 5.00
C LEU A 129 34.95 -11.49 4.71
N ILE A 130 35.74 -11.11 3.71
CA ILE A 130 37.02 -11.79 3.41
C ILE A 130 37.95 -11.76 4.63
N THR A 131 38.04 -10.62 5.32
CA THR A 131 38.82 -10.50 6.55
C THR A 131 38.26 -11.37 7.67
N ALA A 132 36.94 -11.37 7.89
CA ALA A 132 36.31 -12.21 8.90
C ALA A 132 36.56 -13.71 8.68
N ILE A 133 36.53 -14.18 7.41
CA ILE A 133 36.87 -15.57 7.06
C ILE A 133 38.33 -15.87 7.39
N LYS A 134 39.27 -14.99 7.01
CA LYS A 134 40.70 -15.17 7.29
C LYS A 134 41.01 -15.20 8.80
N ASN A 135 40.23 -14.46 9.59
CA ASN A 135 40.32 -14.44 11.05
C ASN A 135 39.64 -15.64 11.72
N GLY A 136 38.92 -16.48 10.97
CA GLY A 136 38.17 -17.62 11.52
C GLY A 136 36.85 -17.24 12.20
N GLU A 137 36.39 -15.99 12.04
CA GLU A 137 35.11 -15.51 12.59
C GLU A 137 33.90 -16.05 11.81
N VAL A 138 34.11 -16.38 10.53
CA VAL A 138 33.14 -17.04 9.65
C VAL A 138 33.80 -18.25 9.01
N SER A 139 33.20 -19.44 9.16
CA SER A 139 33.73 -20.67 8.56
C SER A 139 33.46 -20.76 7.06
N GLN A 140 34.31 -21.50 6.34
CA GLN A 140 34.11 -21.81 4.93
C GLN A 140 32.76 -22.52 4.70
N ASP A 141 32.39 -23.46 5.59
CA ASP A 141 31.12 -24.18 5.51
C ASP A 141 29.90 -23.25 5.56
N CYS A 142 29.97 -22.16 6.34
CA CYS A 142 28.91 -21.15 6.41
C CYS A 142 28.74 -20.44 5.05
N ILE A 143 29.85 -20.12 4.39
CA ILE A 143 29.87 -19.53 3.05
C ILE A 143 29.34 -20.52 2.02
N ASP A 144 29.84 -21.76 2.03
CA ASP A 144 29.46 -22.80 1.08
C ASP A 144 27.96 -23.12 1.17
N ALA A 145 27.38 -23.11 2.38
CA ALA A 145 25.95 -23.26 2.58
C ALA A 145 25.15 -22.13 1.90
N SER A 146 25.57 -20.88 2.06
CA SER A 146 24.93 -19.71 1.42
C SER A 146 25.06 -19.77 -0.11
N VAL A 147 26.26 -20.04 -0.61
CA VAL A 147 26.52 -20.19 -2.05
C VAL A 147 25.68 -21.32 -2.64
N SER A 148 25.52 -22.44 -1.93
CA SER A 148 24.67 -23.56 -2.37
C SER A 148 23.20 -23.13 -2.59
N ARG A 149 22.62 -22.34 -1.68
CA ARG A 149 21.26 -21.80 -1.84
C ARG A 149 21.15 -20.81 -3.01
N LEU A 150 22.18 -20.00 -3.24
CA LEU A 150 22.22 -19.09 -4.40
C LEU A 150 22.32 -19.86 -5.73
N LEU A 151 23.10 -20.94 -5.76
CA LEU A 151 23.19 -21.82 -6.90
C LEU A 151 21.87 -22.56 -7.14
N ASP A 152 21.17 -22.98 -6.09
CA ASP A 152 19.82 -23.54 -6.19
C ASP A 152 18.83 -22.53 -6.78
N LEU A 153 18.80 -21.29 -6.26
CA LEU A 153 17.98 -20.21 -6.81
C LEU A 153 18.26 -19.99 -8.31
N ARG A 154 19.53 -19.90 -8.69
CA ARG A 154 19.95 -19.75 -10.10
C ARG A 154 19.44 -20.91 -10.93
N ASN A 155 19.55 -22.15 -10.44
CA ASN A 155 19.12 -23.33 -11.16
C ASN A 155 17.59 -23.39 -11.29
N ARG A 156 16.84 -23.08 -10.22
CA ARG A 156 15.36 -23.01 -10.20
C ARG A 156 14.80 -21.97 -11.17
N THR A 157 15.53 -20.87 -11.36
CA THR A 157 15.10 -19.75 -12.22
C THR A 157 15.72 -19.76 -13.62
N LYS A 158 16.53 -20.78 -13.96
CA LYS A 158 17.28 -20.83 -15.22
C LYS A 158 16.39 -20.62 -16.46
N GLY A 159 15.17 -21.17 -16.45
CA GLY A 159 14.24 -21.05 -17.57
C GLY A 159 13.65 -19.65 -17.78
N ALA A 160 13.66 -18.79 -16.75
CA ALA A 160 13.14 -17.43 -16.81
C ALA A 160 14.24 -16.38 -17.06
N GLN A 161 15.52 -16.78 -17.05
CA GLN A 161 16.63 -15.87 -17.30
C GLN A 161 16.70 -15.51 -18.78
N SER A 162 16.79 -14.22 -19.09
CA SER A 162 17.00 -13.71 -20.44
C SER A 162 18.18 -12.73 -20.46
N VAL A 163 18.97 -12.79 -21.55
CA VAL A 163 19.99 -11.79 -21.86
C VAL A 163 19.42 -10.58 -22.59
N THR A 164 18.18 -10.67 -23.09
CA THR A 164 17.47 -9.54 -23.70
C THR A 164 16.70 -8.77 -22.63
N SER A 165 16.73 -7.45 -22.73
CA SER A 165 15.89 -6.58 -21.91
C SER A 165 14.42 -6.89 -22.19
N MET A 166 13.67 -7.24 -21.14
CA MET A 166 12.22 -7.37 -21.24
C MET A 166 11.60 -5.99 -21.42
N THR A 167 10.58 -5.91 -22.27
CA THR A 167 9.75 -4.70 -22.42
C THR A 167 8.37 -4.95 -21.82
N SER A 168 7.75 -3.89 -21.31
CA SER A 168 6.37 -3.98 -20.80
C SER A 168 5.40 -3.90 -21.97
N GLU A 169 4.73 -5.01 -22.28
CA GLU A 169 3.81 -5.13 -23.41
C GLU A 169 2.34 -5.05 -22.96
N ILE A 170 1.47 -4.55 -23.84
CA ILE A 170 0.02 -4.56 -23.64
C ILE A 170 -0.51 -5.92 -24.10
N ILE A 171 -0.84 -6.80 -23.14
CA ILE A 171 -1.31 -8.15 -23.41
C ILE A 171 -2.77 -8.28 -22.93
N PRO A 172 -3.75 -8.48 -23.84
CA PRO A 172 -5.18 -8.53 -23.47
C PRO A 172 -5.53 -9.58 -22.41
N SER A 173 -4.90 -10.77 -22.44
CA SER A 173 -5.15 -11.82 -21.45
C SER A 173 -4.68 -11.41 -20.05
N THR A 174 -3.53 -10.73 -19.93
CA THR A 174 -3.03 -10.19 -18.66
C THR A 174 -3.93 -9.07 -18.15
N ASN A 175 -4.39 -8.19 -19.04
CA ASN A 175 -5.34 -7.13 -18.68
C ASN A 175 -6.67 -7.71 -18.16
N ASN A 176 -7.18 -8.78 -18.77
CA ASN A 176 -8.38 -9.47 -18.29
C ASN A 176 -8.20 -10.06 -16.87
N VAL A 177 -6.99 -10.51 -16.51
CA VAL A 177 -6.68 -10.92 -15.14
C VAL A 177 -6.71 -9.73 -14.19
N ALA A 178 -6.10 -8.60 -14.56
CA ALA A 178 -6.14 -7.38 -13.75
C ALA A 178 -7.59 -6.87 -13.55
N LEU A 179 -8.40 -6.89 -14.60
CA LEU A 179 -9.81 -6.53 -14.54
C LEU A 179 -10.59 -7.43 -13.59
N ARG A 180 -10.39 -8.76 -13.67
CA ARG A 180 -11.03 -9.72 -12.77
C ARG A 180 -10.60 -9.51 -11.31
N LEU A 181 -9.32 -9.21 -11.06
CA LEU A 181 -8.85 -8.90 -9.71
C LEU A 181 -9.53 -7.64 -9.16
N ALA A 182 -9.66 -6.60 -9.98
CA ALA A 182 -10.37 -5.37 -9.59
C ALA A 182 -11.87 -5.64 -9.32
N HIS A 183 -12.58 -6.36 -10.19
CA HIS A 183 -13.99 -6.76 -9.97
C HIS A 183 -14.20 -7.51 -8.66
N GLU A 184 -13.24 -8.37 -8.30
CA GLU A 184 -13.34 -9.22 -7.12
C GLU A 184 -12.80 -8.59 -5.84
N GLY A 185 -11.99 -7.53 -5.96
CA GLY A 185 -11.39 -6.79 -4.84
C GLY A 185 -12.17 -5.57 -4.39
N ILE A 186 -12.88 -4.87 -5.30
CA ILE A 186 -13.70 -3.71 -4.94
C ILE A 186 -14.82 -4.11 -3.97
N VAL A 187 -15.00 -3.33 -2.90
CA VAL A 187 -15.95 -3.63 -1.82
C VAL A 187 -17.06 -2.59 -1.78
N LEU A 188 -18.31 -3.03 -1.92
CA LEU A 188 -19.48 -2.19 -1.64
C LEU A 188 -19.71 -2.17 -0.11
N LEU A 189 -19.48 -1.03 0.54
CA LEU A 189 -19.54 -0.90 2.00
C LEU A 189 -20.94 -0.50 2.50
N LYS A 190 -21.60 0.40 1.77
CA LYS A 190 -22.95 0.91 2.07
C LYS A 190 -23.74 1.01 0.76
N ASN A 191 -25.03 0.68 0.79
CA ASN A 191 -25.94 0.88 -0.34
C ASN A 191 -27.39 0.99 0.16
N GLU A 192 -27.80 2.21 0.48
CA GLU A 192 -29.14 2.58 0.90
C GLU A 192 -29.93 3.17 -0.28
N ASN A 193 -31.25 3.30 -0.12
CA ASN A 193 -32.15 3.93 -1.10
C ASN A 193 -32.03 3.39 -2.54
N LYS A 194 -31.51 2.16 -2.70
CA LYS A 194 -31.18 1.53 -3.98
C LYS A 194 -30.40 2.51 -4.88
N ALA A 195 -29.35 3.14 -4.33
CA ALA A 195 -28.49 4.04 -5.09
C ALA A 195 -27.65 3.30 -6.14
N LEU A 196 -27.23 2.06 -5.83
CA LEU A 196 -26.56 1.16 -6.77
C LEU A 196 -27.30 -0.19 -6.93
N PRO A 197 -27.19 -0.84 -8.10
CA PRO A 197 -26.53 -0.35 -9.32
C PRO A 197 -27.31 0.80 -9.98
N LEU A 198 -26.65 1.57 -10.83
CA LEU A 198 -27.26 2.62 -11.64
C LEU A 198 -28.28 1.98 -12.58
N GLN A 199 -29.55 2.38 -12.45
CA GLN A 199 -30.66 1.87 -13.26
C GLN A 199 -31.05 2.88 -14.35
N SER A 200 -31.75 2.40 -15.38
CA SER A 200 -32.34 3.25 -16.43
C SER A 200 -31.35 4.20 -17.09
N LEU A 201 -30.16 3.69 -17.47
CA LEU A 201 -29.05 4.49 -18.02
C LEU A 201 -29.43 5.38 -19.23
N HIS A 202 -30.51 5.06 -19.95
CA HIS A 202 -31.01 5.87 -21.05
C HIS A 202 -31.50 7.26 -20.61
N ASP A 203 -32.13 7.35 -19.44
CA ASP A 203 -32.80 8.57 -18.96
C ASP A 203 -32.10 9.18 -17.73
N LEU A 204 -31.14 8.47 -17.14
CA LEU A 204 -30.44 8.87 -15.92
C LEU A 204 -29.41 9.98 -16.19
N LYS A 205 -29.51 11.08 -15.44
CA LYS A 205 -28.45 12.11 -15.39
C LYS A 205 -27.53 11.89 -14.20
N VAL A 206 -26.23 11.86 -14.47
CA VAL A 206 -25.18 11.62 -13.48
C VAL A 206 -24.25 12.81 -13.39
N ALA A 207 -24.03 13.30 -12.17
CA ALA A 207 -22.94 14.20 -11.87
C ALA A 207 -21.71 13.41 -11.41
N VAL A 208 -20.55 13.75 -11.95
CA VAL A 208 -19.27 13.21 -11.49
C VAL A 208 -18.46 14.33 -10.86
N VAL A 209 -18.07 14.14 -9.60
CA VAL A 209 -17.30 15.12 -8.82
C VAL A 209 -15.99 14.51 -8.37
N GLY A 210 -14.89 15.25 -8.50
CA GLY A 210 -13.58 14.88 -7.93
C GLY A 210 -12.48 14.70 -8.99
N GLU A 211 -11.27 15.16 -8.65
CA GLU A 211 -10.09 15.14 -9.54
C GLU A 211 -9.76 13.73 -10.06
N TYR A 212 -9.98 12.68 -9.24
CA TYR A 212 -9.65 11.30 -9.61
C TYR A 212 -10.52 10.74 -10.74
N ALA A 213 -11.66 11.35 -11.06
CA ALA A 213 -12.45 10.96 -12.24
C ALA A 213 -11.68 11.19 -13.56
N LYS A 214 -10.76 12.17 -13.57
CA LYS A 214 -9.84 12.41 -14.70
C LYS A 214 -8.44 11.87 -14.47
N LYS A 215 -8.00 11.75 -13.21
CA LYS A 215 -6.68 11.25 -12.82
C LYS A 215 -6.80 10.04 -11.89
N ALA A 216 -7.03 8.88 -12.46
CA ALA A 216 -7.21 7.66 -11.68
C ALA A 216 -6.01 7.34 -10.77
N VAL A 217 -6.32 6.85 -9.57
CA VAL A 217 -5.36 6.33 -8.60
C VAL A 217 -5.30 4.82 -8.73
N PHE A 218 -4.10 4.28 -8.94
CA PHE A 218 -3.93 2.87 -9.31
C PHE A 218 -3.17 2.03 -8.28
N THR A 219 -2.27 2.66 -7.52
CA THR A 219 -1.37 2.00 -6.56
C THR A 219 -1.04 2.95 -5.41
N GLY A 220 -0.60 2.40 -4.27
CA GLY A 220 0.13 3.16 -3.26
C GLY A 220 1.55 3.50 -3.74
N GLY A 221 2.25 4.33 -2.96
CA GLY A 221 3.61 4.79 -3.26
C GLY A 221 4.71 3.77 -2.89
N GLY A 222 5.95 4.17 -3.11
CA GLY A 222 7.13 3.37 -2.75
C GLY A 222 7.50 2.27 -3.76
N SER A 223 8.25 1.29 -3.29
CA SER A 223 8.77 0.16 -4.08
C SER A 223 7.69 -0.76 -4.67
N ALA A 224 6.45 -0.69 -4.16
CA ALA A 224 5.30 -1.41 -4.72
C ALA A 224 4.70 -0.73 -5.96
N SER A 225 5.01 0.56 -6.18
CA SER A 225 4.49 1.31 -7.31
C SER A 225 5.11 0.86 -8.64
N CYS A 226 4.34 0.95 -9.72
CA CYS A 226 4.83 0.70 -11.06
C CYS A 226 4.18 1.66 -12.06
N ASN A 227 4.85 1.94 -13.16
CA ASN A 227 4.25 2.64 -14.29
C ASN A 227 3.41 1.62 -15.10
N PRO A 228 2.08 1.77 -15.16
CA PRO A 228 1.24 0.87 -15.95
C PRO A 228 1.47 1.10 -17.44
N GLN A 229 1.15 0.10 -18.27
CA GLN A 229 1.32 0.21 -19.74
C GLN A 229 0.44 1.31 -20.34
N TYR A 230 -0.71 1.59 -19.71
CA TYR A 230 -1.61 2.67 -20.07
C TYR A 230 -2.40 3.12 -18.83
N ARG A 231 -3.07 4.26 -18.95
CA ARG A 231 -3.94 4.80 -17.90
C ARG A 231 -5.32 5.03 -18.49
N GLN A 232 -6.31 4.34 -17.94
CA GLN A 232 -7.72 4.60 -18.26
C GLN A 232 -8.20 5.86 -17.53
N VAL A 233 -9.10 6.61 -18.17
CA VAL A 233 -9.75 7.78 -17.59
C VAL A 233 -11.16 7.37 -17.13
N PRO A 234 -11.44 7.30 -15.82
CA PRO A 234 -12.72 6.84 -15.29
C PRO A 234 -13.94 7.58 -15.86
N LEU A 235 -13.84 8.91 -16.00
CA LEU A 235 -14.91 9.74 -16.56
C LEU A 235 -15.24 9.36 -18.01
N ASP A 236 -14.23 9.07 -18.83
CA ASP A 236 -14.43 8.70 -20.23
C ASP A 236 -15.07 7.32 -20.37
N LEU A 237 -14.66 6.36 -19.52
CA LEU A 237 -15.27 5.03 -19.48
C LEU A 237 -16.72 5.10 -18.99
N LEU A 238 -17.00 5.92 -17.98
CA LEU A 238 -18.35 6.10 -17.49
C LEU A 238 -19.23 6.73 -18.57
N ARG A 239 -18.78 7.80 -19.23
CA ARG A 239 -19.49 8.41 -20.38
C ARG A 239 -19.80 7.41 -21.48
N LYS A 240 -18.86 6.53 -21.83
CA LYS A 240 -19.05 5.47 -22.83
C LYS A 240 -20.11 4.43 -22.43
N ALA A 241 -20.38 4.26 -21.13
CA ALA A 241 -21.42 3.35 -20.66
C ALA A 241 -22.85 3.92 -20.80
N PHE A 242 -22.98 5.23 -21.05
CA PHE A 242 -24.27 5.88 -21.26
C PHE A 242 -24.56 6.06 -22.76
N PRO A 243 -25.82 5.91 -23.21
CA PRO A 243 -26.19 6.14 -24.61
C PRO A 243 -25.94 7.59 -25.07
N ARG A 244 -25.99 8.56 -24.15
CA ARG A 244 -25.76 9.98 -24.39
C ARG A 244 -24.67 10.48 -23.46
N THR A 245 -23.58 10.99 -24.02
CA THR A 245 -22.43 11.46 -23.23
C THR A 245 -22.80 12.65 -22.33
N GLU A 246 -23.75 13.47 -22.79
CA GLU A 246 -24.25 14.66 -22.10
C GLU A 246 -25.01 14.33 -20.81
N SER A 247 -25.43 13.07 -20.63
CA SER A 247 -26.02 12.59 -19.39
C SER A 247 -25.02 12.53 -18.24
N VAL A 248 -23.72 12.63 -18.50
CA VAL A 248 -22.65 12.60 -17.49
C VAL A 248 -21.94 13.96 -17.41
N SER A 249 -22.39 14.79 -16.48
CA SER A 249 -21.76 16.06 -16.14
C SER A 249 -20.53 15.86 -15.24
N TYR A 250 -19.62 16.81 -15.24
CA TYR A 250 -18.38 16.74 -14.46
C TYR A 250 -18.02 18.07 -13.84
N ALA A 251 -17.61 18.04 -12.58
CA ALA A 251 -16.89 19.12 -11.92
C ALA A 251 -15.66 18.54 -11.22
N SER A 252 -14.54 19.25 -11.27
CA SER A 252 -13.31 18.77 -10.62
C SER A 252 -13.46 18.72 -9.10
N GLY A 253 -14.21 19.66 -8.52
CA GLY A 253 -14.19 19.86 -7.08
C GLY A 253 -12.78 20.15 -6.59
N VAL A 254 -12.54 19.94 -5.30
CA VAL A 254 -11.29 20.27 -4.62
C VAL A 254 -10.07 19.51 -5.14
N LEU A 255 -8.89 20.09 -4.94
CA LEU A 255 -7.63 19.48 -5.31
C LEU A 255 -7.27 18.36 -4.32
N MET A 256 -6.94 17.18 -4.84
CA MET A 256 -6.73 15.98 -4.01
C MET A 256 -5.24 15.62 -3.80
N ARG A 257 -4.34 16.38 -4.42
CA ARG A 257 -2.89 16.19 -4.37
C ARG A 257 -2.28 16.75 -3.09
N ARG A 258 -1.25 16.08 -2.57
CA ARG A 258 -0.46 16.53 -1.41
C ARG A 258 0.73 17.38 -1.83
N ILE A 259 1.28 17.15 -3.03
CA ILE A 259 2.41 17.90 -3.60
C ILE A 259 2.00 18.67 -4.86
N ILE A 260 2.71 19.76 -5.15
CA ILE A 260 2.49 20.59 -6.34
C ILE A 260 3.02 19.83 -7.57
N PRO A 261 2.27 19.76 -8.69
CA PRO A 261 2.73 19.05 -9.87
C PRO A 261 3.97 19.72 -10.47
N ILE A 262 4.81 18.92 -11.13
CA ILE A 262 5.93 19.44 -11.92
C ILE A 262 5.37 20.40 -12.96
N VAL A 263 6.06 21.53 -13.16
CA VAL A 263 5.66 22.50 -14.17
C VAL A 263 5.50 21.80 -15.51
N SER A 264 4.37 22.06 -16.18
CA SER A 264 4.07 21.40 -17.45
C SER A 264 5.01 21.92 -18.54
N PRO A 265 5.59 21.05 -19.39
CA PRO A 265 6.43 21.48 -20.52
C PRO A 265 5.65 22.34 -21.54
N GLU A 266 4.32 22.31 -21.50
CA GLU A 266 3.46 23.16 -22.34
C GLU A 266 3.39 24.63 -21.92
N ILE A 267 3.90 24.98 -20.72
CA ILE A 267 3.85 26.35 -20.20
C ILE A 267 5.23 26.89 -19.81
N ILE A 268 6.30 26.15 -20.06
CA ILE A 268 7.65 26.59 -19.75
C ILE A 268 8.59 26.28 -20.91
N THR A 269 9.42 27.25 -21.27
CA THR A 269 10.43 27.08 -22.34
C THR A 269 11.80 27.56 -21.90
N THR A 270 12.86 27.05 -22.51
CA THR A 270 14.20 27.60 -22.37
C THR A 270 14.29 29.02 -22.96
N ASP A 271 15.39 29.73 -22.69
CA ASP A 271 15.67 31.04 -23.31
C ASP A 271 15.80 30.93 -24.85
N GLN A 272 16.06 29.73 -25.37
CA GLN A 272 16.09 29.42 -26.80
C GLN A 272 14.73 28.96 -27.37
N GLY A 273 13.67 28.97 -26.56
CA GLY A 273 12.31 28.60 -26.99
C GLY A 273 12.04 27.09 -27.08
N GLN A 274 12.91 26.24 -26.56
CA GLN A 274 12.66 24.79 -26.48
C GLN A 274 11.74 24.47 -25.29
N LYS A 275 10.87 23.46 -25.39
CA LYS A 275 10.01 23.04 -24.27
C LYS A 275 10.84 22.58 -23.08
N GLY A 276 10.45 23.00 -21.87
CA GLY A 276 11.09 22.63 -20.62
C GLY A 276 12.03 23.70 -20.06
N VAL A 277 13.11 23.25 -19.42
CA VAL A 277 14.07 24.09 -18.69
C VAL A 277 15.51 23.81 -19.12
N GLU A 278 16.37 24.81 -18.98
CA GLU A 278 17.82 24.63 -19.08
C GLU A 278 18.40 24.38 -17.68
N ILE A 279 19.31 23.41 -17.59
CA ILE A 279 20.00 23.02 -16.38
C ILE A 279 21.50 23.17 -16.59
N SER A 280 22.15 23.87 -15.67
CA SER A 280 23.59 24.02 -15.62
C SER A 280 24.13 23.48 -14.30
N PHE A 281 25.16 22.64 -14.37
CA PHE A 281 25.82 22.07 -13.21
C PHE A 281 27.22 22.68 -13.04
N PHE A 282 27.57 23.02 -11.80
CA PHE A 282 28.82 23.69 -11.45
C PHE A 282 29.57 22.89 -10.38
N ASN A 283 30.86 22.65 -10.59
CA ASN A 283 31.72 22.12 -9.54
C ASN A 283 32.17 23.25 -8.59
N ALA A 284 32.62 22.87 -7.38
CA ALA A 284 33.05 23.83 -6.37
C ALA A 284 34.14 24.79 -6.90
N GLY A 285 33.93 26.09 -6.74
CA GLY A 285 34.88 27.13 -7.15
C GLY A 285 34.98 27.37 -8.66
N CYS A 286 34.06 26.82 -9.47
CA CYS A 286 33.99 27.09 -10.91
C CYS A 286 32.90 28.11 -11.24
N ASP A 287 33.25 29.16 -11.99
CA ASP A 287 32.31 30.19 -12.46
C ASP A 287 31.58 29.81 -13.75
N HIS A 288 32.02 28.74 -14.41
CA HIS A 288 31.41 28.21 -15.63
C HIS A 288 30.82 26.82 -15.39
N PRO A 289 29.68 26.49 -16.00
CA PRO A 289 29.08 25.19 -15.84
C PRO A 289 29.95 24.12 -16.52
N PHE A 290 30.12 22.98 -15.86
CA PHE A 290 30.83 21.85 -16.49
C PHE A 290 29.92 21.13 -17.50
N LEU A 291 28.60 21.17 -17.27
CA LEU A 291 27.57 20.59 -18.12
C LEU A 291 26.35 21.50 -18.12
N THR A 292 25.83 21.76 -19.31
CA THR A 292 24.50 22.34 -19.52
C THR A 292 23.67 21.40 -20.38
N GLU A 293 22.42 21.17 -19.98
CA GLU A 293 21.48 20.32 -20.72
C GLU A 293 20.06 20.92 -20.67
N THR A 294 19.26 20.60 -21.69
CA THR A 294 17.83 20.93 -21.71
C THR A 294 17.03 19.73 -21.24
N LEU A 295 16.12 19.95 -20.29
CA LEU A 295 15.18 18.94 -19.81
C LEU A 295 13.75 19.36 -20.11
N GLU A 296 13.03 18.55 -20.89
CA GLU A 296 11.60 18.77 -21.11
C GLU A 296 10.82 18.75 -19.79
N LYS A 297 11.14 17.79 -18.90
CA LYS A 297 10.59 17.70 -17.56
C LYS A 297 11.55 18.36 -16.57
N ALA A 298 11.10 19.40 -15.87
CA ALA A 298 11.92 20.20 -14.97
C ALA A 298 12.26 19.49 -13.64
N THR A 299 12.93 18.35 -13.71
CA THR A 299 13.27 17.50 -12.56
C THR A 299 14.63 16.85 -12.74
N ILE A 300 15.42 16.87 -11.67
CA ILE A 300 16.69 16.19 -11.54
C ILE A 300 16.64 15.37 -10.26
N ASN A 301 17.06 14.12 -10.35
CA ASN A 301 17.24 13.24 -9.21
C ASN A 301 18.55 12.48 -9.39
N LEU A 302 19.60 12.94 -8.70
CA LEU A 302 20.91 12.31 -8.66
C LEU A 302 21.09 11.68 -7.28
N MET A 303 21.23 10.36 -7.26
CA MET A 303 21.45 9.60 -6.03
C MET A 303 22.49 8.51 -6.26
N THR A 304 22.13 7.42 -6.95
CA THR A 304 23.05 6.29 -7.23
C THR A 304 23.89 6.47 -8.49
N ARG A 305 23.46 7.34 -9.41
CA ARG A 305 24.17 7.66 -10.65
C ARG A 305 24.30 9.17 -10.75
N THR A 306 25.51 9.68 -10.53
CA THR A 306 25.85 11.09 -10.77
C THR A 306 26.19 11.31 -12.25
N LYS A 307 26.15 12.56 -12.70
CA LYS A 307 26.66 12.93 -14.02
C LYS A 307 28.19 12.73 -14.03
N PRO A 308 28.78 12.03 -15.02
CA PRO A 308 30.23 11.89 -15.09
C PRO A 308 30.93 13.26 -15.01
N GLY A 309 31.91 13.39 -14.11
CA GLY A 309 32.65 14.65 -13.87
C GLY A 309 32.04 15.59 -12.83
N LEU A 310 30.81 15.36 -12.37
CA LEU A 310 30.22 16.11 -11.25
C LEU A 310 30.84 15.66 -9.92
N VAL A 311 31.41 16.62 -9.19
CA VAL A 311 31.85 16.44 -7.80
C VAL A 311 30.81 17.06 -6.89
N LEU A 312 30.03 16.23 -6.19
CA LEU A 312 28.89 16.72 -5.39
C LEU A 312 29.30 17.73 -4.32
N ALA A 313 30.43 17.51 -3.61
CA ALA A 313 30.85 18.39 -2.53
C ALA A 313 31.11 19.82 -3.04
N GLY A 314 30.32 20.79 -2.55
CA GLY A 314 30.46 22.21 -2.90
C GLY A 314 29.96 22.56 -4.31
N SER A 315 29.36 21.61 -5.03
CA SER A 315 28.68 21.88 -6.32
C SER A 315 27.38 22.66 -6.14
N HIS A 316 26.87 23.23 -7.23
CA HIS A 316 25.52 23.77 -7.30
C HIS A 316 24.88 23.51 -8.68
N ILE A 317 23.55 23.56 -8.72
CA ILE A 317 22.73 23.41 -9.92
C ILE A 317 21.98 24.71 -10.14
N LYS A 318 22.04 25.24 -11.36
CA LYS A 318 21.18 26.33 -11.82
C LYS A 318 20.13 25.79 -12.80
N MET A 319 18.86 26.08 -12.55
CA MET A 319 17.73 25.75 -13.42
C MET A 319 17.06 27.03 -13.90
N THR A 320 16.85 27.18 -15.20
CA THR A 320 16.19 28.36 -15.78
C THR A 320 15.07 27.98 -16.76
N GLY A 321 14.03 28.79 -16.81
CA GLY A 321 12.95 28.65 -17.79
C GLY A 321 11.99 29.83 -17.79
N ASN A 322 11.36 30.07 -18.93
CA ASN A 322 10.38 31.12 -19.17
C ASN A 322 8.98 30.52 -19.00
N LEU A 323 8.34 30.82 -17.88
CA LEU A 323 7.03 30.30 -17.49
C LEU A 323 5.92 31.25 -17.96
N VAL A 324 4.89 30.70 -18.60
CA VAL A 324 3.71 31.43 -19.07
C VAL A 324 2.47 30.85 -18.39
N PRO A 325 1.94 31.47 -17.32
CA PRO A 325 0.76 30.97 -16.63
C PRO A 325 -0.50 31.14 -17.47
N LYS A 326 -1.49 30.29 -17.23
CA LYS A 326 -2.77 30.29 -17.95
C LYS A 326 -3.83 31.14 -17.28
N THR A 327 -3.70 31.38 -15.98
CA THR A 327 -4.62 32.23 -15.21
C THR A 327 -3.91 33.47 -14.68
N THR A 328 -4.70 34.51 -14.35
CA THR A 328 -4.23 35.68 -13.61
C THR A 328 -4.65 35.50 -12.15
N GLY A 329 -3.73 35.72 -11.21
CA GLY A 329 -3.99 35.54 -9.79
C GLY A 329 -2.72 35.28 -9.00
N THR A 330 -2.88 34.62 -7.84
CA THR A 330 -1.81 34.16 -6.97
C THR A 330 -1.52 32.68 -7.26
N HIS A 331 -0.39 32.45 -7.91
CA HIS A 331 0.06 31.12 -8.30
C HIS A 331 0.98 30.53 -7.23
N ILE A 332 1.13 29.20 -7.23
CA ILE A 332 2.13 28.53 -6.39
C ILE A 332 3.32 28.12 -7.25
N LEU A 333 4.45 28.77 -7.04
CA LEU A 333 5.75 28.27 -7.49
C LEU A 333 6.33 27.38 -6.40
N ALA A 334 6.64 26.13 -6.72
CA ALA A 334 7.16 25.19 -5.74
C ALA A 334 8.46 24.54 -6.20
N LEU A 335 9.32 24.23 -5.23
CA LEU A 335 10.56 23.51 -5.45
C LEU A 335 10.58 22.27 -4.60
N ARG A 336 10.87 21.12 -5.21
CA ARG A 336 11.33 19.93 -4.47
C ARG A 336 12.83 19.86 -4.58
N HIS A 337 13.50 20.11 -3.46
CA HIS A 337 14.94 20.32 -3.42
C HIS A 337 15.60 19.52 -2.29
N SER A 338 16.92 19.43 -2.35
CA SER A 338 17.74 18.65 -1.41
C SER A 338 18.79 19.50 -0.70
N GLY A 339 19.02 20.73 -1.16
CA GLY A 339 20.04 21.64 -0.67
C GLY A 339 19.49 23.07 -0.57
N SER A 340 20.28 23.99 -0.02
CA SER A 340 19.86 25.39 0.08
C SER A 340 19.75 26.02 -1.30
N PHE A 341 18.84 26.98 -1.47
CA PHE A 341 18.51 27.50 -2.78
C PHE A 341 18.09 28.98 -2.75
N THR A 342 18.19 29.60 -3.92
CA THR A 342 17.68 30.93 -4.24
C THR A 342 16.75 30.84 -5.44
N VAL A 343 15.60 31.52 -5.39
CA VAL A 343 14.65 31.65 -6.48
C VAL A 343 14.56 33.10 -6.92
N GLU A 344 14.70 33.30 -8.23
CA GLU A 344 14.55 34.57 -8.89
C GLU A 344 13.43 34.50 -9.93
N VAL A 345 12.68 35.60 -10.03
CA VAL A 345 11.71 35.84 -11.11
C VAL A 345 12.12 37.15 -11.78
N ASP A 346 12.35 37.10 -13.09
CA ASP A 346 12.82 38.24 -13.90
C ASP A 346 14.08 38.92 -13.32
N GLY A 347 14.98 38.10 -12.74
CA GLY A 347 16.24 38.54 -12.14
C GLY A 347 16.10 39.15 -10.74
N ILE A 348 14.90 39.15 -10.15
CA ILE A 348 14.65 39.61 -8.78
C ILE A 348 14.54 38.38 -7.86
N THR A 349 15.37 38.31 -6.83
CA THR A 349 15.27 37.28 -5.79
C THR A 349 13.95 37.43 -5.03
N ILE A 350 13.09 36.42 -5.14
CA ILE A 350 11.80 36.39 -4.44
C ILE A 350 11.81 35.48 -3.21
N PHE A 351 12.75 34.52 -3.15
CA PHE A 351 12.83 33.58 -2.03
C PHE A 351 14.24 32.96 -1.91
N THR A 352 14.65 32.72 -0.68
CA THR A 352 15.81 31.88 -0.35
C THR A 352 15.39 30.84 0.69
N GLY A 353 15.93 29.63 0.61
CA GLY A 353 15.60 28.56 1.54
C GLY A 353 16.80 27.71 1.88
N ASP A 354 16.77 27.13 3.08
CA ASP A 354 17.79 26.22 3.56
C ASP A 354 17.59 24.79 3.02
N ALA A 355 18.66 24.00 3.11
CA ALA A 355 18.59 22.57 2.83
C ALA A 355 17.63 21.89 3.83
N PRO A 356 16.70 21.03 3.38
CA PRO A 356 15.78 20.36 4.28
C PRO A 356 16.49 19.23 5.04
N ASP A 357 16.12 19.01 6.29
CA ASP A 357 16.61 17.89 7.09
C ASP A 357 15.86 16.61 6.72
N ILE A 358 16.43 15.85 5.79
CA ILE A 358 15.85 14.63 5.22
C ILE A 358 16.86 13.49 5.19
N THR A 359 16.36 12.27 5.39
CA THR A 359 17.09 11.03 5.12
C THR A 359 17.07 10.66 3.62
N THR A 360 17.94 9.74 3.20
CA THR A 360 17.94 9.18 1.82
C THR A 360 16.58 8.57 1.46
N GLU A 361 15.96 7.86 2.40
CA GLU A 361 14.65 7.25 2.25
C GLU A 361 13.52 8.28 2.11
N GLN A 362 13.53 9.34 2.92
CA GLN A 362 12.55 10.42 2.82
C GLN A 362 12.69 11.20 1.50
N PHE A 363 13.91 11.32 0.97
CA PHE A 363 14.13 11.88 -0.36
C PHE A 363 13.47 11.04 -1.46
N LEU A 364 13.47 9.72 -1.33
CA LEU A 364 12.87 8.82 -2.32
C LEU A 364 11.35 8.79 -2.24
N PHE A 365 10.81 8.75 -1.02
CA PHE A 365 9.41 8.39 -0.83
C PHE A 365 8.55 9.48 -0.20
N ASN A 366 9.12 10.44 0.55
CA ASN A 366 8.38 11.52 1.19
C ASN A 366 8.62 12.87 0.50
N LEU A 367 8.12 12.98 -0.74
CA LEU A 367 8.33 14.15 -1.60
C LEU A 367 7.80 15.47 -0.99
N ARG A 368 6.81 15.41 -0.08
CA ARG A 368 6.28 16.60 0.59
C ARG A 368 7.33 17.27 1.48
N LYS A 369 8.23 16.50 2.13
CA LYS A 369 9.32 17.04 2.95
C LYS A 369 10.38 17.80 2.14
N LEU A 370 10.42 17.59 0.83
CA LEU A 370 11.32 18.29 -0.08
C LEU A 370 10.76 19.64 -0.54
N GLU A 371 9.46 19.87 -0.33
CA GLU A 371 8.73 20.89 -1.06
C GLU A 371 8.64 22.22 -0.30
N SER A 372 9.26 23.25 -0.85
CA SER A 372 9.04 24.65 -0.52
C SER A 372 8.05 25.26 -1.52
N ARG A 373 7.09 26.05 -1.02
CA ARG A 373 6.05 26.70 -1.83
C ARG A 373 6.13 28.22 -1.65
N ILE A 374 6.01 28.93 -2.76
CA ILE A 374 6.10 30.39 -2.82
C ILE A 374 4.87 30.87 -3.59
N GLU A 375 4.09 31.76 -2.97
CA GLU A 375 3.00 32.46 -3.65
C GLU A 375 3.57 33.57 -4.52
N VAL A 376 3.20 33.56 -5.80
CA VAL A 376 3.70 34.55 -6.76
C VAL A 376 2.51 35.08 -7.57
N PRO A 377 2.24 36.39 -7.53
CA PRO A 377 1.21 36.98 -8.38
C PRO A 377 1.69 36.98 -9.83
N MET A 378 0.87 36.42 -10.73
CA MET A 378 1.19 36.38 -12.15
C MET A 378 -0.03 36.74 -13.02
N GLU A 379 0.24 37.20 -14.24
CA GLU A 379 -0.77 37.55 -15.25
C GLU A 379 -0.80 36.47 -16.34
N ALA A 380 -2.01 36.02 -16.71
CA ALA A 380 -2.22 35.05 -17.76
C ALA A 380 -1.53 35.47 -19.08
N GLY A 381 -0.78 34.55 -19.69
CA GLY A 381 -0.12 34.78 -20.98
C GLY A 381 1.15 35.64 -20.92
N LYS A 382 1.51 36.20 -19.77
CA LYS A 382 2.77 36.95 -19.58
C LYS A 382 3.90 35.97 -19.26
N SER A 383 5.05 36.14 -19.91
CA SER A 383 6.23 35.31 -19.67
C SER A 383 7.01 35.83 -18.46
N TYR A 384 7.37 34.92 -17.56
CA TYR A 384 8.19 35.17 -16.37
C TYR A 384 9.43 34.28 -16.40
N ARG A 385 10.61 34.88 -16.35
CA ARG A 385 11.87 34.13 -16.35
C ARG A 385 12.18 33.64 -14.95
N ILE A 386 11.99 32.35 -14.72
CA ILE A 386 12.30 31.66 -13.46
C ILE A 386 13.76 31.21 -13.47
N SER A 387 14.49 31.49 -12.39
CA SER A 387 15.86 31.04 -12.16
C SER A 387 15.97 30.48 -10.75
N VAL A 388 16.45 29.24 -10.62
CA VAL A 388 16.65 28.57 -9.34
C VAL A 388 18.11 28.16 -9.26
N ASN A 389 18.82 28.62 -8.22
CA ASN A 389 20.16 28.16 -7.92
C ASN A 389 20.13 27.35 -6.62
N MET A 390 20.50 26.07 -6.66
CA MET A 390 20.52 25.16 -5.51
C MET A 390 21.93 24.66 -5.25
N ASN A 391 22.45 24.90 -4.05
CA ASN A 391 23.71 24.33 -3.58
C ASN A 391 23.55 22.84 -3.25
N SER A 392 24.63 22.09 -3.38
CA SER A 392 24.72 20.74 -2.85
C SER A 392 24.58 20.71 -1.33
N ARG A 393 24.01 19.62 -0.82
CA ARG A 393 23.91 19.37 0.62
C ARG A 393 25.16 18.69 1.16
N LYS A 394 25.26 18.61 2.49
CA LYS A 394 26.28 17.81 3.16
C LYS A 394 26.21 16.33 2.72
N LEU A 395 27.37 15.74 2.44
CA LEU A 395 27.47 14.34 2.04
C LEU A 395 26.94 13.41 3.15
N VAL A 396 26.17 12.41 2.72
CA VAL A 396 25.69 11.31 3.56
C VAL A 396 26.77 10.23 3.60
N VAL A 397 27.03 9.69 4.80
CA VAL A 397 28.01 8.62 5.01
C VAL A 397 27.30 7.26 5.01
N GLY A 398 27.83 6.29 4.28
CA GLY A 398 27.30 4.91 4.23
C GLY A 398 26.14 4.71 3.23
N GLU A 399 25.61 5.79 2.67
CA GLU A 399 24.54 5.78 1.66
C GLU A 399 24.82 6.79 0.55
N PRO A 400 24.20 6.64 -0.63
CA PRO A 400 24.24 7.65 -1.67
C PRO A 400 23.69 8.99 -1.16
N THR A 401 24.37 10.10 -1.46
CA THR A 401 23.92 11.44 -1.06
C THR A 401 22.80 11.91 -2.01
N PRO A 402 21.61 12.26 -1.49
CA PRO A 402 20.56 12.84 -2.32
C PRO A 402 20.97 14.19 -2.90
N HIS A 403 20.84 14.34 -4.21
CA HIS A 403 21.01 15.61 -4.90
C HIS A 403 19.97 15.74 -6.01
N GLY A 404 18.86 16.41 -5.69
CA GLY A 404 17.74 16.60 -6.60
C GLY A 404 17.15 17.99 -6.52
N LEU A 405 16.63 18.46 -7.65
CA LEU A 405 15.92 19.72 -7.82
C LEU A 405 14.79 19.52 -8.81
N THR A 406 13.58 19.94 -8.45
CA THR A 406 12.40 19.89 -9.32
C THR A 406 11.65 21.20 -9.22
N LEU A 407 11.32 21.79 -10.37
CA LEU A 407 10.45 22.94 -10.47
C LEU A 407 9.00 22.48 -10.63
N ALA A 408 8.13 23.01 -9.79
CA ALA A 408 6.72 22.69 -9.71
C ALA A 408 5.90 23.99 -9.76
N PHE A 409 4.69 23.90 -10.32
CA PHE A 409 3.85 25.08 -10.54
C PHE A 409 2.38 24.72 -10.44
N GLU A 410 1.61 25.60 -9.80
CA GLU A 410 0.16 25.53 -9.71
C GLU A 410 -0.49 26.85 -10.13
N GLU A 411 -1.48 26.74 -11.00
CA GLU A 411 -2.35 27.86 -11.38
C GLU A 411 -3.16 28.36 -10.17
N GLU A 412 -3.56 29.64 -10.19
CA GLU A 412 -4.57 30.16 -9.26
C GLU A 412 -5.80 29.25 -9.27
N TYR A 413 -6.29 28.90 -8.08
CA TYR A 413 -7.37 27.96 -7.90
C TYR A 413 -8.32 28.40 -6.77
N HIS A 414 -9.51 28.84 -7.16
CA HIS A 414 -10.54 29.27 -6.22
C HIS A 414 -11.38 28.07 -5.74
N GLU A 415 -10.96 27.49 -4.62
CA GLU A 415 -11.61 26.29 -4.06
C GLU A 415 -13.10 26.48 -3.79
N SER A 416 -13.52 27.65 -3.28
CA SER A 416 -14.93 27.96 -3.02
C SER A 416 -15.78 27.92 -4.29
N GLN A 417 -15.26 28.45 -5.39
CA GLN A 417 -15.91 28.40 -6.71
C GLN A 417 -15.97 26.96 -7.23
N ALA A 418 -14.87 26.21 -7.14
CA ALA A 418 -14.83 24.82 -7.61
C ALA A 418 -15.80 23.90 -6.83
N ILE A 419 -15.98 24.14 -5.53
CA ILE A 419 -17.01 23.45 -4.73
C ILE A 419 -18.40 23.87 -5.18
N GLN A 420 -18.64 25.15 -5.49
CA GLN A 420 -19.93 25.61 -5.98
C GLN A 420 -20.28 24.98 -7.33
N GLU A 421 -19.32 24.89 -8.26
CA GLU A 421 -19.48 24.19 -9.54
C GLU A 421 -19.84 22.71 -9.33
N ALA A 422 -19.22 22.04 -8.35
CA ALA A 422 -19.56 20.67 -7.98
C ALA A 422 -21.00 20.53 -7.43
N VAL A 423 -21.46 21.51 -6.66
CA VAL A 423 -22.84 21.57 -6.17
C VAL A 423 -23.82 21.79 -7.31
N ASP A 424 -23.49 22.64 -8.30
CA ASP A 424 -24.40 22.97 -9.39
C ASP A 424 -24.59 21.80 -10.37
N VAL A 425 -23.54 21.06 -10.68
CA VAL A 425 -23.67 19.81 -11.47
C VAL A 425 -24.49 18.75 -10.72
N ALA A 426 -24.32 18.68 -9.39
CA ALA A 426 -25.07 17.74 -8.55
C ALA A 426 -26.57 18.06 -8.51
N LYS A 427 -26.96 19.33 -8.34
CA LYS A 427 -28.37 19.76 -8.32
C LYS A 427 -29.12 19.44 -9.62
N SER A 428 -28.41 19.46 -10.74
CA SER A 428 -28.98 19.23 -12.07
C SER A 428 -29.02 17.75 -12.49
N SER A 429 -28.58 16.85 -11.61
CA SER A 429 -28.45 15.41 -11.87
C SER A 429 -29.38 14.58 -10.98
N ASP A 430 -29.67 13.35 -11.39
CA ASP A 430 -30.49 12.41 -10.63
C ASP A 430 -29.68 11.67 -9.55
N ILE A 431 -28.38 11.52 -9.78
CA ILE A 431 -27.42 10.92 -8.86
C ILE A 431 -26.05 11.55 -9.05
N THR A 432 -25.31 11.71 -7.95
CA THR A 432 -23.94 12.22 -7.95
C THR A 432 -22.96 11.14 -7.51
N ILE A 433 -21.91 10.94 -8.30
CA ILE A 433 -20.78 10.07 -7.98
C ILE A 433 -19.59 10.95 -7.60
N ILE A 434 -19.15 10.84 -6.36
CA ILE A 434 -18.02 11.59 -5.80
C ILE A 434 -16.82 10.68 -5.69
N TYR A 435 -15.72 11.06 -6.32
CA TYR A 435 -14.41 10.45 -6.09
C TYR A 435 -13.75 11.14 -4.90
N ALA A 436 -13.39 10.36 -3.89
CA ALA A 436 -12.76 10.84 -2.67
C ALA A 436 -11.62 9.90 -2.25
N GLY A 437 -10.76 10.33 -1.34
CA GLY A 437 -9.75 9.46 -0.75
C GLY A 437 -8.33 10.00 -0.83
N ARG A 438 -7.40 9.06 -0.78
CA ARG A 438 -5.96 9.27 -0.77
C ARG A 438 -5.33 8.72 -2.06
N SER A 439 -4.06 9.03 -2.26
CA SER A 439 -3.25 8.57 -3.39
C SER A 439 -1.90 8.04 -2.91
N GLU A 440 -1.04 7.68 -3.85
CA GLU A 440 0.36 7.31 -3.59
C GLU A 440 1.16 8.39 -2.87
N GLN A 441 0.66 9.63 -2.81
CA GLN A 441 1.32 10.74 -2.11
C GLN A 441 1.00 10.76 -0.60
N CYS A 442 -0.06 10.07 -0.20
CA CYS A 442 -0.51 9.97 1.18
C CYS A 442 -0.20 8.59 1.77
N GLU A 443 -0.32 7.53 0.97
CA GLU A 443 -0.06 6.15 1.40
C GLU A 443 1.15 5.61 0.63
N SER A 444 2.32 5.65 1.24
CA SER A 444 3.59 5.28 0.62
C SER A 444 4.56 4.69 1.63
N GLU A 445 5.51 3.90 1.11
CA GLU A 445 6.76 3.59 1.79
C GLU A 445 7.45 4.87 2.33
N GLY A 446 8.19 4.74 3.42
CA GLY A 446 9.04 5.76 4.03
C GLY A 446 8.37 6.61 5.11
N PHE A 447 7.05 6.52 5.32
CA PHE A 447 6.35 7.23 6.38
C PHE A 447 4.97 6.63 6.69
N ASP A 448 4.55 6.75 7.95
CA ASP A 448 3.17 6.46 8.35
C ASP A 448 2.30 7.72 8.22
N LEU A 449 0.99 7.50 8.21
CA LEU A 449 0.01 8.58 8.34
C LEU A 449 -0.05 9.07 9.80
N GLU A 450 -0.12 10.38 9.98
CA GLU A 450 -0.33 10.98 11.30
C GLU A 450 -1.79 10.83 11.75
N GLU A 451 -2.73 10.87 10.81
CA GLU A 451 -4.17 10.76 11.04
C GLU A 451 -4.83 9.91 9.94
N ILE A 452 -5.98 9.30 10.25
CA ILE A 452 -6.77 8.51 9.30
C ILE A 452 -7.90 9.32 8.64
N THR A 453 -7.99 10.62 8.91
CA THR A 453 -9.03 11.50 8.39
C THR A 453 -8.76 11.92 6.93
N LEU A 454 -9.81 12.35 6.23
CA LEU A 454 -9.66 13.07 4.97
C LEU A 454 -9.32 14.55 5.21
N PRO A 455 -8.63 15.20 4.27
CA PRO A 455 -8.48 16.65 4.27
C PRO A 455 -9.84 17.37 4.39
N TYR A 456 -9.88 18.44 5.18
CA TYR A 456 -11.10 19.20 5.47
C TYR A 456 -11.87 19.61 4.22
N ASN A 457 -11.16 20.07 3.18
CA ASN A 457 -11.77 20.51 1.93
C ASN A 457 -12.51 19.38 1.19
N GLN A 458 -11.98 18.15 1.19
CA GLN A 458 -12.68 16.99 0.63
C GLN A 458 -13.98 16.71 1.39
N VAL A 459 -13.93 16.71 2.73
CA VAL A 459 -15.12 16.49 3.57
C VAL A 459 -16.16 17.60 3.35
N ALA A 460 -15.73 18.86 3.29
CA ALA A 460 -16.61 20.00 3.05
C ALA A 460 -17.30 19.92 1.68
N MET A 461 -16.57 19.52 0.64
CA MET A 461 -17.12 19.28 -0.69
C MET A 461 -18.14 18.14 -0.67
N ILE A 462 -17.80 16.99 -0.08
CA ILE A 462 -18.70 15.82 0.01
C ILE A 462 -20.02 16.22 0.65
N LYS A 463 -19.98 16.89 1.80
CA LYS A 463 -21.19 17.32 2.52
C LYS A 463 -22.04 18.30 1.71
N LYS A 464 -21.42 19.32 1.10
CA LYS A 464 -22.15 20.31 0.29
C LYS A 464 -22.79 19.69 -0.95
N VAL A 465 -22.08 18.78 -1.61
CA VAL A 465 -22.57 18.06 -2.79
C VAL A 465 -23.68 17.10 -2.39
N ALA A 466 -23.51 16.34 -1.30
CA ALA A 466 -24.52 15.40 -0.80
C ALA A 466 -25.82 16.12 -0.43
N ALA A 467 -25.73 17.22 0.31
CA ALA A 467 -26.90 18.03 0.68
C ALA A 467 -27.67 18.61 -0.52
N ALA A 468 -27.03 18.75 -1.67
CA ALA A 468 -27.62 19.28 -2.90
C ALA A 468 -28.05 18.19 -3.90
N SER A 469 -27.60 16.95 -3.69
CA SER A 469 -27.85 15.81 -4.57
C SER A 469 -29.15 15.10 -4.19
N ARG A 470 -29.80 14.46 -5.16
CA ARG A 470 -30.94 13.56 -4.88
C ARG A 470 -30.52 12.20 -4.35
N LYS A 471 -29.40 11.70 -4.86
CA LYS A 471 -28.69 10.50 -4.39
C LYS A 471 -27.19 10.73 -4.52
N THR A 472 -26.41 10.18 -3.61
CA THR A 472 -24.95 10.33 -3.60
C THR A 472 -24.25 8.99 -3.41
N VAL A 473 -23.28 8.73 -4.28
CA VAL A 473 -22.37 7.58 -4.23
C VAL A 473 -20.96 8.10 -4.03
N VAL A 474 -20.27 7.62 -3.00
CA VAL A 474 -18.85 7.90 -2.80
C VAL A 474 -18.01 6.71 -3.27
N LEU A 475 -17.07 6.99 -4.17
CA LEU A 475 -15.99 6.08 -4.57
C LEU A 475 -14.74 6.47 -3.78
N LEU A 476 -14.40 5.67 -2.76
CA LEU A 476 -13.29 5.96 -1.87
C LEU A 476 -12.04 5.19 -2.28
N HIS A 477 -10.97 5.92 -2.58
CA HIS A 477 -9.64 5.37 -2.85
C HIS A 477 -8.79 5.39 -1.59
N CYS A 478 -8.43 4.21 -1.07
CA CYS A 478 -7.59 4.07 0.11
C CYS A 478 -7.00 2.66 0.25
N GLY A 479 -5.72 2.55 0.62
CA GLY A 479 -5.09 1.28 0.95
C GLY A 479 -5.41 0.81 2.37
N ASN A 480 -5.56 1.74 3.31
CA ASN A 480 -5.96 1.50 4.70
C ASN A 480 -7.25 2.26 5.09
N PRO A 481 -7.87 2.00 6.26
CA PRO A 481 -9.12 2.64 6.66
C PRO A 481 -9.04 4.17 6.73
N ILE A 482 -10.17 4.82 6.49
CA ILE A 482 -10.34 6.26 6.60
C ILE A 482 -11.47 6.53 7.59
N ASP A 483 -11.29 7.50 8.49
CA ASP A 483 -12.39 8.02 9.31
C ASP A 483 -13.37 8.76 8.40
N ILE A 484 -14.57 8.19 8.33
CA ILE A 484 -15.70 8.69 7.54
C ILE A 484 -16.92 8.99 8.42
N ASP A 485 -16.82 8.87 9.74
CA ASP A 485 -17.98 8.97 10.65
C ASP A 485 -18.71 10.30 10.47
N SER A 486 -17.95 11.37 10.20
CA SER A 486 -18.49 12.71 10.00
C SER A 486 -19.38 12.88 8.77
N PHE A 487 -19.34 12.00 7.76
CA PHE A 487 -20.11 12.15 6.51
C PHE A 487 -20.71 10.86 5.92
N VAL A 488 -20.45 9.69 6.51
CA VAL A 488 -21.01 8.40 6.04
C VAL A 488 -22.54 8.37 6.07
N GLY A 489 -23.15 9.14 6.98
CA GLY A 489 -24.60 9.32 7.08
C GLY A 489 -25.19 10.21 5.98
N ASP A 490 -24.38 11.06 5.35
CA ASP A 490 -24.84 12.04 4.34
C ASP A 490 -25.00 11.43 2.94
N VAL A 491 -24.53 10.20 2.71
CA VAL A 491 -24.45 9.59 1.37
C VAL A 491 -25.17 8.25 1.29
N ASP A 492 -25.78 7.93 0.15
CA ASP A 492 -26.59 6.70 0.00
C ASP A 492 -25.73 5.45 -0.22
N ALA A 493 -24.62 5.56 -0.96
CA ALA A 493 -23.74 4.43 -1.21
C ALA A 493 -22.27 4.77 -1.04
N PHE A 494 -21.51 3.76 -0.63
CA PHE A 494 -20.09 3.88 -0.35
C PHE A 494 -19.36 2.67 -0.93
N VAL A 495 -18.45 2.90 -1.87
CA VAL A 495 -17.67 1.87 -2.55
C VAL A 495 -16.20 2.08 -2.22
N ASN A 496 -15.56 1.11 -1.58
CA ASN A 496 -14.12 1.10 -1.40
C ASN A 496 -13.45 0.57 -2.66
N MET A 497 -12.80 1.48 -3.39
CA MET A 497 -12.07 1.20 -4.61
C MET A 497 -10.69 0.62 -4.34
N HIS A 498 -10.18 0.72 -3.11
CA HIS A 498 -8.77 0.51 -2.80
C HIS A 498 -7.86 1.34 -3.73
N PHE A 499 -6.76 0.73 -4.16
CA PHE A 499 -5.99 1.12 -5.33
C PHE A 499 -6.13 0.02 -6.39
N PRO A 500 -7.09 0.12 -7.32
CA PRO A 500 -7.60 -1.02 -8.07
C PRO A 500 -6.76 -1.42 -9.30
N GLY A 501 -5.55 -0.87 -9.47
CA GLY A 501 -4.70 -1.14 -10.63
C GLY A 501 -5.26 -0.61 -11.95
N GLN A 502 -4.54 -0.84 -13.06
CA GLN A 502 -4.80 -0.19 -14.36
C GLN A 502 -6.19 -0.44 -14.97
N GLU A 503 -6.82 -1.56 -14.63
CA GLU A 503 -8.18 -1.94 -15.05
C GLU A 503 -9.26 -1.58 -14.02
N GLY A 504 -8.88 -0.95 -12.91
CA GLY A 504 -9.79 -0.48 -11.88
C GLY A 504 -10.87 0.46 -12.39
N PRO A 505 -10.58 1.43 -13.28
CA PRO A 505 -11.60 2.29 -13.87
C PRO A 505 -12.67 1.52 -14.66
N GLN A 506 -12.29 0.50 -15.44
CA GLN A 506 -13.27 -0.34 -16.13
C GLN A 506 -14.09 -1.20 -15.14
N ALA A 507 -13.42 -1.79 -14.13
CA ALA A 507 -14.11 -2.56 -13.09
C ALA A 507 -15.14 -1.74 -12.31
N MET A 508 -14.80 -0.48 -12.02
CA MET A 508 -15.68 0.50 -11.39
C MET A 508 -16.95 0.70 -12.20
N VAL A 509 -16.85 0.98 -13.51
CA VAL A 509 -18.01 1.17 -14.39
C VAL A 509 -18.89 -0.08 -14.43
N ASP A 510 -18.27 -1.26 -14.56
CA ASP A 510 -19.01 -2.53 -14.58
C ASP A 510 -19.79 -2.77 -13.28
N ILE A 511 -19.24 -2.41 -12.12
CA ILE A 511 -19.91 -2.52 -10.82
C ILE A 511 -21.02 -1.48 -10.72
N LEU A 512 -20.73 -0.20 -11.00
CA LEU A 512 -21.70 0.88 -10.91
C LEU A 512 -22.93 0.62 -11.77
N THR A 513 -22.75 0.10 -12.99
CA THR A 513 -23.85 -0.21 -13.92
C THR A 513 -24.55 -1.54 -13.64
N GLY A 514 -24.06 -2.32 -12.66
CA GLY A 514 -24.63 -3.63 -12.33
C GLY A 514 -24.27 -4.75 -13.31
N LYS A 515 -23.42 -4.49 -14.31
CA LYS A 515 -22.87 -5.53 -15.19
C LYS A 515 -22.06 -6.57 -14.41
N VAL A 516 -21.44 -6.15 -13.32
CA VAL A 516 -20.78 -7.03 -12.34
C VAL A 516 -21.37 -6.77 -10.96
N ASN A 517 -21.75 -7.86 -10.28
CA ASN A 517 -22.17 -7.81 -8.89
C ASN A 517 -20.92 -7.73 -7.97
N PRO A 518 -20.79 -6.71 -7.10
CA PRO A 518 -19.64 -6.59 -6.21
C PRO A 518 -19.52 -7.79 -5.27
N SER A 519 -18.29 -8.23 -5.04
CA SER A 519 -18.01 -9.44 -4.26
C SER A 519 -16.75 -9.38 -3.40
N GLY A 520 -16.12 -8.21 -3.31
CA GLY A 520 -15.03 -7.95 -2.38
C GLY A 520 -15.49 -8.00 -0.91
N ARG A 521 -14.54 -8.25 -0.02
CA ARG A 521 -14.75 -8.30 1.43
C ARG A 521 -13.58 -7.58 2.11
N LEU A 522 -13.86 -6.79 3.14
CA LEU A 522 -12.81 -6.13 3.92
C LEU A 522 -11.89 -7.16 4.59
N THR A 523 -10.58 -6.92 4.50
CA THR A 523 -9.53 -7.73 5.14
C THR A 523 -9.09 -7.17 6.50
N ALA A 524 -9.66 -6.04 6.92
CA ALA A 524 -9.43 -5.40 8.21
C ALA A 524 -10.75 -4.86 8.78
N THR A 525 -10.85 -4.77 10.10
CA THR A 525 -11.92 -4.00 10.74
C THR A 525 -11.67 -2.51 10.50
N TRP A 526 -12.70 -1.80 10.07
CA TRP A 526 -12.71 -0.33 10.04
C TRP A 526 -13.35 0.16 11.33
N PHE A 527 -12.51 0.70 12.21
CA PHE A 527 -12.97 1.45 13.37
C PHE A 527 -13.36 2.87 12.95
N LYS A 528 -14.17 3.54 13.78
CA LYS A 528 -14.65 4.89 13.48
C LYS A 528 -13.53 5.92 13.60
N THR A 529 -12.82 5.92 14.72
CA THR A 529 -11.75 6.87 15.01
C THR A 529 -10.41 6.16 15.15
N LEU A 530 -9.31 6.92 15.14
CA LEU A 530 -7.97 6.38 15.37
C LEU A 530 -7.81 5.81 16.79
N GLN A 531 -8.52 6.39 17.77
CA GLN A 531 -8.48 6.03 19.18
C GLN A 531 -9.17 4.69 19.48
N ASP A 532 -10.10 4.27 18.63
CA ASP A 532 -10.82 3.00 18.76
C ASP A 532 -9.96 1.78 18.39
N TRP A 533 -8.79 2.01 17.79
CA TRP A 533 -7.88 0.94 17.40
C TRP A 533 -7.21 0.31 18.62
N PRO A 534 -7.12 -1.03 18.71
CA PRO A 534 -6.47 -1.68 19.85
C PRO A 534 -4.99 -1.32 20.03
N SER A 535 -4.30 -1.03 18.92
CA SER A 535 -2.89 -0.61 18.93
C SER A 535 -2.70 0.88 19.18
N PHE A 536 -3.79 1.66 19.36
CA PHE A 536 -3.70 3.09 19.64
C PHE A 536 -2.86 3.35 20.89
N GLY A 537 -2.02 4.38 20.84
CA GLY A 537 -1.07 4.70 21.90
C GLY A 537 0.25 3.93 21.81
N ASN A 538 0.24 2.71 21.28
CA ASN A 538 1.43 1.84 21.18
C ASN A 538 2.00 1.72 19.75
N PHE A 539 1.30 2.28 18.77
CA PHE A 539 1.70 2.38 17.37
C PHE A 539 1.50 3.83 16.87
N PRO A 540 2.34 4.36 15.96
CA PRO A 540 3.57 3.78 15.42
C PRO A 540 4.74 3.81 16.44
N ALA A 541 5.97 3.52 15.99
CA ALA A 541 7.16 3.57 16.84
C ALA A 541 7.35 4.91 17.55
N LYS A 542 7.60 4.88 18.86
CA LYS A 542 7.85 6.06 19.71
C LYS A 542 9.15 5.93 20.48
N LYS A 543 9.71 7.05 20.93
CA LYS A 543 10.88 7.03 21.81
C LYS A 543 10.52 6.47 23.18
N ASP A 544 11.31 5.53 23.68
CA ASP A 544 11.26 5.07 25.07
C ASP A 544 12.16 5.94 25.98
N GLY A 545 12.19 5.65 27.28
CA GLY A 545 12.91 6.44 28.29
C GLY A 545 14.43 6.57 28.06
N ASP A 546 15.04 5.64 27.32
CA ASP A 546 16.46 5.66 26.93
C ASP A 546 16.72 6.37 25.59
N GLY A 547 15.66 6.87 24.94
CA GLY A 547 15.71 7.55 23.65
C GLY A 547 15.67 6.63 22.42
N SER A 548 15.65 5.31 22.59
CA SER A 548 15.47 4.34 21.51
C SER A 548 14.03 4.34 20.99
N PHE A 549 13.83 4.01 19.71
CA PHE A 549 12.48 3.86 19.17
C PHE A 549 11.96 2.46 19.44
N VAL A 550 10.73 2.34 19.95
CA VAL A 550 10.11 1.07 20.32
C VAL A 550 8.66 1.02 19.83
N ILE A 551 8.23 -0.18 19.42
CA ILE A 551 6.82 -0.57 19.29
C ILE A 551 6.55 -1.66 20.32
N LYS A 552 5.52 -1.46 21.14
CA LYS A 552 5.04 -2.45 22.11
C LYS A 552 3.78 -3.05 21.52
N TYR A 553 3.75 -4.33 21.19
CA TYR A 553 2.50 -5.02 20.78
C TYR A 553 1.62 -5.30 21.99
N ALA A 554 1.27 -4.24 22.73
CA ALA A 554 0.58 -4.30 24.00
C ALA A 554 -0.86 -4.82 23.86
N GLU A 555 -1.44 -4.75 22.66
CA GLU A 555 -2.74 -5.34 22.34
C GLU A 555 -2.70 -6.88 22.31
N GLY A 556 -1.51 -7.49 22.18
CA GLY A 556 -1.34 -8.93 22.07
C GLY A 556 -2.22 -9.52 20.96
N LEU A 557 -3.02 -10.53 21.29
CA LEU A 557 -3.95 -11.15 20.34
C LEU A 557 -5.22 -10.32 20.08
N SER A 558 -5.44 -9.23 20.82
CA SER A 558 -6.58 -8.31 20.67
C SER A 558 -6.39 -7.36 19.48
N ILE A 559 -6.06 -7.89 18.30
CA ILE A 559 -5.81 -7.12 17.09
C ILE A 559 -6.97 -7.24 16.08
N GLY A 560 -7.39 -6.11 15.51
CA GLY A 560 -8.46 -6.05 14.52
C GLY A 560 -9.77 -6.64 15.04
N TYR A 561 -10.39 -7.58 14.30
CA TYR A 561 -11.66 -8.20 14.69
C TYR A 561 -11.58 -9.12 15.92
N ARG A 562 -10.36 -9.49 16.36
CA ARG A 562 -10.15 -10.30 17.56
C ARG A 562 -10.36 -9.49 18.83
N ALA A 563 -10.23 -8.17 18.74
CA ALA A 563 -10.34 -7.28 19.88
C ALA A 563 -11.78 -7.24 20.41
N PRO A 564 -11.99 -7.30 21.75
CA PRO A 564 -13.31 -7.19 22.35
C PRO A 564 -13.76 -5.73 22.43
N VAL A 565 -13.96 -5.09 21.27
CA VAL A 565 -14.41 -3.70 21.16
C VAL A 565 -15.94 -3.59 21.06
N PRO A 566 -16.56 -2.55 21.64
CA PRO A 566 -17.98 -2.28 21.44
C PRO A 566 -18.34 -2.08 19.97
N ALA A 567 -19.48 -2.63 19.53
CA ALA A 567 -19.96 -2.48 18.15
C ALA A 567 -20.13 -0.99 17.72
N ALA A 568 -20.40 -0.09 18.67
CA ALA A 568 -20.52 1.35 18.42
C ALA A 568 -19.22 2.00 17.92
N GLN A 569 -18.06 1.38 18.15
CA GLN A 569 -16.75 1.83 17.69
C GLN A 569 -16.36 1.27 16.31
N ILE A 570 -17.13 0.30 15.79
CA ILE A 570 -16.86 -0.33 14.51
C ILE A 570 -17.70 0.37 13.43
N GLN A 571 -17.02 0.90 12.42
CA GLN A 571 -17.66 1.45 11.23
C GLN A 571 -18.04 0.34 10.23
N PHE A 572 -17.10 -0.56 9.93
CA PHE A 572 -17.35 -1.77 9.13
C PHE A 572 -16.53 -2.95 9.69
N PRO A 573 -17.15 -4.10 9.99
CA PRO A 573 -16.42 -5.24 10.55
C PRO A 573 -15.51 -5.92 9.51
N PHE A 574 -14.50 -6.66 9.98
CA PHE A 574 -13.75 -7.58 9.13
C PHE A 574 -14.69 -8.52 8.36
N GLY A 575 -14.40 -8.75 7.08
CA GLY A 575 -15.25 -9.56 6.21
C GLY A 575 -16.50 -8.85 5.68
N HIS A 576 -16.73 -7.57 6.04
CA HIS A 576 -17.87 -6.79 5.51
C HIS A 576 -17.75 -6.55 4.01
N GLY A 577 -18.91 -6.53 3.33
CA GLY A 577 -19.02 -6.28 1.90
C GLY A 577 -20.41 -6.64 1.40
N LEU A 578 -21.10 -5.71 0.77
CA LEU A 578 -22.43 -5.90 0.24
C LEU A 578 -22.39 -6.50 -1.18
N SER A 579 -23.53 -6.99 -1.63
CA SER A 579 -23.76 -7.55 -2.95
C SER A 579 -25.12 -7.03 -3.47
N TYR A 580 -25.31 -7.01 -4.79
CA TYR A 580 -26.63 -6.76 -5.40
C TYR A 580 -27.58 -7.95 -5.29
N THR A 581 -27.13 -9.04 -4.67
CA THR A 581 -27.96 -10.19 -4.29
C THR A 581 -27.77 -10.53 -2.82
N SER A 582 -28.54 -11.49 -2.31
CA SER A 582 -28.47 -11.96 -0.92
C SER A 582 -28.27 -13.48 -0.88
N PHE A 583 -27.66 -13.96 0.20
CA PHE A 583 -27.33 -15.36 0.40
C PHE A 583 -27.84 -15.86 1.74
N SER A 584 -28.29 -17.12 1.79
CA SER A 584 -28.65 -17.81 3.03
C SER A 584 -27.77 -19.04 3.24
N TYR A 585 -27.51 -19.36 4.50
CA TYR A 585 -26.76 -20.53 4.93
C TYR A 585 -27.69 -21.49 5.67
N ALA A 586 -27.55 -22.78 5.41
CA ALA A 586 -28.33 -23.82 6.08
C ALA A 586 -27.52 -25.11 6.19
N ASN A 587 -28.04 -26.06 6.98
CA ASN A 587 -27.50 -27.43 7.09
C ASN A 587 -26.01 -27.47 7.45
N LEU A 588 -25.56 -26.63 8.38
CA LEU A 588 -24.19 -26.73 8.91
C LEU A 588 -24.02 -28.10 9.59
N ARG A 589 -23.03 -28.85 9.13
CA ARG A 589 -22.66 -30.17 9.65
C ARG A 589 -21.16 -30.19 9.87
N ILE A 590 -20.75 -30.94 10.88
CA ILE A 590 -19.35 -31.19 11.17
C ILE A 590 -19.12 -32.68 11.38
N ASN A 591 -17.94 -33.14 11.00
CA ASN A 591 -17.48 -34.49 11.27
C ASN A 591 -16.01 -34.42 11.69
N LEU A 592 -15.72 -34.84 12.92
CA LEU A 592 -14.37 -34.92 13.45
C LEU A 592 -13.84 -36.34 13.23
N ASP A 593 -12.91 -36.48 12.29
CA ASP A 593 -12.20 -37.74 12.06
C ASP A 593 -11.01 -37.84 13.02
N LYS A 594 -11.12 -38.76 13.98
CA LYS A 594 -10.06 -39.06 14.97
C LYS A 594 -9.16 -40.23 14.54
N SER A 595 -9.35 -40.79 13.33
CA SER A 595 -8.63 -41.99 12.86
C SER A 595 -7.24 -41.70 12.27
N SER A 596 -6.96 -40.45 11.91
CA SER A 596 -5.66 -40.00 11.38
C SER A 596 -4.77 -39.38 12.47
N MET A 597 -3.44 -39.48 12.32
CA MET A 597 -2.46 -38.86 13.23
C MET A 597 -2.60 -37.34 13.33
N ALA A 598 -3.16 -36.69 12.32
CA ALA A 598 -3.68 -35.33 12.38
C ALA A 598 -5.21 -35.41 12.34
N SER A 599 -5.90 -35.11 13.43
CA SER A 599 -7.37 -35.12 13.42
C SER A 599 -7.89 -34.07 12.43
N VAL A 600 -8.85 -34.45 11.58
CA VAL A 600 -9.44 -33.56 10.57
C VAL A 600 -10.88 -33.26 10.96
N LEU A 601 -11.22 -31.97 11.01
CA LEU A 601 -12.60 -31.50 11.16
C LEU A 601 -13.15 -31.13 9.78
N LYS A 602 -14.02 -31.98 9.24
CA LYS A 602 -14.77 -31.71 8.03
C LYS A 602 -15.99 -30.85 8.35
N VAL A 603 -16.04 -29.65 7.80
CA VAL A 603 -17.14 -28.69 7.93
C VAL A 603 -17.92 -28.66 6.61
N SER A 604 -19.24 -28.87 6.66
CA SER A 604 -20.10 -28.80 5.48
C SER A 604 -21.28 -27.86 5.69
N VAL A 605 -21.62 -27.05 4.67
CA VAL A 605 -22.72 -26.08 4.73
C VAL A 605 -23.37 -25.92 3.36
N SER A 606 -24.69 -25.71 3.33
CA SER A 606 -25.42 -25.32 2.12
C SER A 606 -25.51 -23.81 2.02
N VAL A 607 -25.15 -23.24 0.87
CA VAL A 607 -25.25 -21.81 0.58
C VAL A 607 -26.18 -21.60 -0.61
N THR A 608 -27.20 -20.76 -0.46
CA THR A 608 -28.19 -20.47 -1.51
C THR A 608 -28.16 -18.99 -1.86
N ASN A 609 -28.19 -18.66 -3.15
CA ASN A 609 -28.47 -17.30 -3.60
C ASN A 609 -29.98 -17.07 -3.64
N ILE A 610 -30.49 -16.29 -2.69
CA ILE A 610 -31.93 -16.05 -2.49
C ILE A 610 -32.41 -14.75 -3.15
N GLY A 611 -31.51 -14.00 -3.79
CA GLY A 611 -31.87 -12.78 -4.51
C GLY A 611 -32.06 -13.01 -6.01
N SER A 612 -32.16 -11.91 -6.76
CA SER A 612 -32.51 -11.91 -8.18
C SER A 612 -31.32 -11.76 -9.14
N ALA A 613 -30.10 -11.58 -8.62
CA ALA A 613 -28.90 -11.38 -9.44
C ALA A 613 -27.89 -12.50 -9.21
N PHE A 614 -27.13 -12.84 -10.26
CA PHE A 614 -25.93 -13.66 -10.09
C PHE A 614 -24.98 -12.97 -9.11
N GLY A 615 -24.33 -13.74 -8.24
CA GLY A 615 -23.41 -13.18 -7.27
C GLY A 615 -22.36 -14.18 -6.80
N LYS A 616 -21.29 -13.63 -6.22
CA LYS A 616 -20.26 -14.40 -5.53
C LYS A 616 -20.34 -14.16 -4.04
N ASN A 617 -20.17 -15.22 -3.27
CA ASN A 617 -20.18 -15.20 -1.82
C ASN A 617 -18.84 -15.73 -1.27
N VAL A 618 -18.34 -15.13 -0.20
CA VAL A 618 -17.17 -15.62 0.54
C VAL A 618 -17.67 -16.32 1.79
N VAL A 619 -17.58 -17.65 1.79
CA VAL A 619 -17.92 -18.51 2.92
C VAL A 619 -16.72 -18.51 3.87
N GLN A 620 -16.89 -17.92 5.05
CA GLN A 620 -15.85 -17.83 6.07
C GLN A 620 -16.15 -18.85 7.18
N VAL A 621 -15.12 -19.57 7.61
CA VAL A 621 -15.21 -20.56 8.70
C VAL A 621 -14.42 -20.04 9.89
N TYR A 622 -15.15 -19.78 10.97
CA TYR A 622 -14.58 -19.35 12.24
C TYR A 622 -14.63 -20.48 13.26
N ILE A 623 -13.62 -20.52 14.12
CA ILE A 623 -13.60 -21.38 15.30
C ILE A 623 -13.64 -20.50 16.55
N SER A 624 -14.51 -20.85 17.49
CA SER A 624 -14.52 -20.30 18.85
C SER A 624 -13.90 -21.31 19.82
N PRO A 625 -12.99 -20.85 20.69
CA PRO A 625 -12.38 -21.69 21.72
C PRO A 625 -13.38 -22.02 22.85
N PRO A 626 -13.04 -22.94 23.76
CA PRO A 626 -13.81 -23.18 24.99
C PRO A 626 -13.95 -21.92 25.84
N GLU A 627 -15.03 -21.82 26.62
CA GLU A 627 -15.26 -20.68 27.51
C GLU A 627 -14.16 -20.52 28.58
N ARG A 628 -13.54 -21.63 28.98
CA ARG A 628 -12.45 -21.66 29.94
C ARG A 628 -11.18 -22.18 29.26
N THR A 629 -10.27 -21.26 28.97
CA THR A 629 -8.94 -21.55 28.44
C THR A 629 -7.90 -21.16 29.49
N VAL A 630 -6.70 -21.76 29.42
CA VAL A 630 -5.60 -21.43 30.35
C VAL A 630 -5.21 -19.96 30.21
N ASP A 631 -5.03 -19.52 28.97
CA ASP A 631 -4.75 -18.14 28.61
C ASP A 631 -5.92 -17.54 27.84
N TRP A 632 -6.06 -16.21 27.87
CA TRP A 632 -7.12 -15.52 27.10
C TRP A 632 -7.01 -15.85 25.60
N ARG A 633 -8.15 -16.03 24.93
CA ARG A 633 -8.25 -16.27 23.49
C ARG A 633 -9.31 -15.36 22.86
N PRO A 634 -9.17 -14.97 21.58
CA PRO A 634 -10.23 -14.29 20.85
C PRO A 634 -11.54 -15.09 20.87
N SER A 635 -12.67 -14.40 20.91
CA SER A 635 -14.01 -15.03 20.92
C SER A 635 -14.27 -15.90 19.69
N ARG A 636 -13.61 -15.57 18.57
CA ARG A 636 -13.59 -16.35 17.35
C ARG A 636 -12.37 -16.02 16.50
N GLU A 637 -11.93 -16.97 15.71
CA GLU A 637 -10.78 -16.84 14.83
C GLU A 637 -11.11 -17.42 13.44
N LEU A 638 -10.84 -16.66 12.37
CA LEU A 638 -10.95 -17.16 10.99
C LEU A 638 -9.90 -18.23 10.76
N LYS A 639 -10.31 -19.43 10.35
CA LYS A 639 -9.40 -20.54 10.06
C LYS A 639 -9.36 -20.94 8.59
N GLU A 640 -10.47 -20.76 7.86
CA GLU A 640 -10.48 -21.00 6.41
C GLU A 640 -11.59 -20.19 5.73
N PHE A 641 -11.47 -19.99 4.43
CA PHE A 641 -12.53 -19.38 3.63
C PHE A 641 -12.51 -19.89 2.19
N THR A 642 -13.67 -19.85 1.54
CA THR A 642 -13.77 -20.16 0.11
C THR A 642 -14.74 -19.23 -0.58
N LYS A 643 -14.49 -18.92 -1.85
CA LYS A 643 -15.34 -18.05 -2.66
C LYS A 643 -16.11 -18.89 -3.67
N ILE A 644 -17.43 -18.71 -3.68
CA ILE A 644 -18.33 -19.45 -4.57
C ILE A 644 -19.15 -18.50 -5.42
N SER A 645 -19.56 -18.97 -6.59
CA SER A 645 -20.44 -18.24 -7.52
C SER A 645 -21.78 -18.96 -7.58
N LEU A 646 -22.89 -18.21 -7.55
CA LEU A 646 -24.24 -18.77 -7.54
C LEU A 646 -25.18 -17.95 -8.44
N CYS A 647 -25.89 -18.62 -9.34
CA CYS A 647 -27.05 -18.08 -10.03
C CYS A 647 -28.22 -17.83 -9.07
N PRO A 648 -29.19 -16.94 -9.39
CA PRO A 648 -30.41 -16.79 -8.60
C PRO A 648 -31.11 -18.14 -8.35
N GLY A 649 -31.44 -18.43 -7.09
CA GLY A 649 -32.07 -19.68 -6.67
C GLY A 649 -31.14 -20.90 -6.59
N GLU A 650 -29.87 -20.79 -7.00
CA GLU A 650 -28.91 -21.89 -6.93
C GLU A 650 -28.45 -22.13 -5.48
N THR A 651 -28.37 -23.41 -5.09
CA THR A 651 -27.77 -23.87 -3.84
C THR A 651 -26.50 -24.68 -4.12
N LYS A 652 -25.41 -24.39 -3.41
CA LYS A 652 -24.19 -25.24 -3.39
C LYS A 652 -23.92 -25.77 -1.99
N ASN A 653 -23.55 -27.05 -1.93
CA ASN A 653 -23.01 -27.66 -0.73
C ASN A 653 -21.49 -27.53 -0.74
N ILE A 654 -20.95 -26.89 0.28
CA ILE A 654 -19.51 -26.66 0.45
C ILE A 654 -19.01 -27.61 1.53
N SER A 655 -17.82 -28.19 1.32
CA SER A 655 -17.10 -28.97 2.31
C SER A 655 -15.68 -28.43 2.44
N ILE A 656 -15.24 -28.19 3.67
CA ILE A 656 -13.91 -27.67 4.01
C ILE A 656 -13.32 -28.57 5.06
N ASP A 657 -12.09 -29.03 4.84
CA ASP A 657 -11.36 -29.86 5.77
C ASP A 657 -10.38 -28.97 6.54
N LEU A 658 -10.47 -29.00 7.88
CA LEU A 658 -9.59 -28.27 8.78
C LEU A 658 -8.71 -29.25 9.54
N ASP A 659 -7.40 -29.05 9.47
CA ASP A 659 -6.46 -29.72 10.35
C ASP A 659 -6.61 -29.14 11.77
N VAL A 660 -7.06 -29.99 12.71
CA VAL A 660 -7.37 -29.60 14.08
C VAL A 660 -6.13 -29.12 14.82
N THR A 661 -4.97 -29.72 14.56
CA THR A 661 -3.70 -29.36 15.24
C THR A 661 -3.16 -28.01 14.77
N THR A 662 -3.31 -27.72 13.48
CA THR A 662 -2.79 -26.48 12.86
C THR A 662 -3.71 -25.28 13.13
N PHE A 663 -5.02 -25.48 13.27
CA PHE A 663 -5.97 -24.37 13.36
C PHE A 663 -6.61 -24.16 14.74
N ASN A 664 -6.62 -25.13 15.65
CA ASN A 664 -7.24 -24.95 16.98
C ASN A 664 -6.23 -24.72 18.11
N SER A 665 -4.93 -24.86 17.84
CA SER A 665 -3.88 -24.66 18.82
C SER A 665 -3.64 -23.18 19.14
N TYR A 666 -3.08 -22.94 20.33
CA TYR A 666 -2.52 -21.66 20.74
C TYR A 666 -1.06 -21.86 21.16
N TRP A 667 -0.27 -20.79 21.15
CA TRP A 667 1.12 -20.86 21.55
C TRP A 667 1.26 -20.71 23.06
N CYS A 668 1.68 -21.78 23.73
CA CYS A 668 1.99 -21.75 25.15
C CYS A 668 3.45 -21.36 25.36
N GLU A 669 3.68 -20.19 25.97
CA GLU A 669 5.02 -19.63 26.15
C GLU A 669 5.88 -20.44 27.12
N SER A 670 5.27 -21.02 28.17
CA SER A 670 6.01 -21.81 29.17
C SER A 670 6.58 -23.11 28.60
N SER A 671 5.85 -23.76 27.70
CA SER A 671 6.32 -24.98 27.01
C SER A 671 6.99 -24.69 25.68
N ARG A 672 6.92 -23.44 25.17
CA ARG A 672 7.37 -23.03 23.83
C ARG A 672 6.85 -23.97 22.73
N ALA A 673 5.56 -24.27 22.80
CA ALA A 673 4.92 -25.21 21.89
C ALA A 673 3.48 -24.80 21.59
N TRP A 674 3.01 -25.21 20.42
CA TRP A 674 1.59 -25.20 20.09
C TRP A 674 0.86 -26.27 20.90
N VAL A 675 -0.18 -25.87 21.63
CA VAL A 675 -0.98 -26.76 22.47
C VAL A 675 -2.45 -26.61 22.12
N VAL A 676 -3.23 -27.66 22.38
CA VAL A 676 -4.68 -27.69 22.17
C VAL A 676 -5.35 -27.93 23.51
N ASP A 677 -6.24 -27.01 23.91
CA ASP A 677 -7.06 -27.20 25.10
C ASP A 677 -8.16 -28.23 24.82
N GLY A 678 -8.37 -29.16 25.74
CA GLY A 678 -9.59 -29.99 25.74
C GLY A 678 -10.81 -29.15 26.13
N GLY A 679 -11.96 -29.40 25.52
CA GLY A 679 -13.18 -28.66 25.84
C GLY A 679 -14.17 -28.57 24.68
N GLU A 680 -15.24 -27.81 24.91
CA GLU A 680 -16.26 -27.54 23.90
C GLU A 680 -15.87 -26.34 23.03
N TYR A 681 -15.62 -26.59 21.75
CA TYR A 681 -15.39 -25.58 20.72
C TYR A 681 -16.67 -25.32 19.94
N SER A 682 -16.71 -24.24 19.15
CA SER A 682 -17.78 -24.00 18.17
C SER A 682 -17.23 -23.71 16.78
N VAL A 683 -17.91 -24.19 15.75
CA VAL A 683 -17.73 -23.78 14.35
C VAL A 683 -18.83 -22.80 13.98
N GLU A 684 -18.45 -21.65 13.42
CA GLU A 684 -19.39 -20.64 12.90
C GLU A 684 -19.21 -20.45 11.39
N VAL A 685 -20.31 -20.49 10.64
CA VAL A 685 -20.35 -20.22 9.21
C VAL A 685 -21.61 -19.43 8.86
N GLY A 686 -21.45 -18.19 8.38
CA GLY A 686 -22.58 -17.29 8.18
C GLY A 686 -23.31 -17.01 9.50
N ASN A 687 -24.60 -17.33 9.55
CA ASN A 687 -25.41 -17.26 10.78
C ASN A 687 -25.59 -18.62 11.48
N GLN A 688 -24.89 -19.67 11.02
CA GLN A 688 -24.99 -21.01 11.57
C GLN A 688 -23.86 -21.24 12.58
N ARG A 689 -24.16 -21.95 13.67
CA ARG A 689 -23.19 -22.35 14.69
C ARG A 689 -23.44 -23.77 15.16
N ILE A 690 -22.38 -24.53 15.36
CA ILE A 690 -22.45 -25.89 15.92
C ILE A 690 -21.29 -26.13 16.88
N ALA A 691 -21.58 -26.70 18.04
CA ALA A 691 -20.59 -27.03 19.07
C ALA A 691 -20.01 -28.44 18.86
N PHE A 692 -18.77 -28.65 19.29
CA PHE A 692 -18.11 -29.96 19.30
C PHE A 692 -17.07 -30.05 20.40
N VAL A 693 -16.75 -31.28 20.82
CA VAL A 693 -15.80 -31.53 21.91
C VAL A 693 -14.53 -32.14 21.35
N ILE A 694 -13.39 -31.57 21.74
CA ILE A 694 -12.06 -32.15 21.50
C ILE A 694 -11.63 -32.95 22.72
#